data_AF-A0A5C5ZGZ0-F1
#
_entry.id   AF-A0A5C5ZGZ0-F1
#
_cell.length_a   1.000
_cell.length_b   1.000
_cell.length_c   1.000
_cell.angle_alpha   90.00
_cell.angle_beta   90.00
_cell.angle_gamma   90.00
#
_symmetry.space_group_name_H-M   'P 1'
#
loop_
_entity.id
_entity.type
_entity.pdbx_description
1 polymer ?
#
loop_
_entity_poly.entity_id
_entity_poly.type
_entity_poly.pdbx_seq_one_letter_code
_entity_poly.pdbx_strand_id
1 'polypeptide(L)'
;MTRFNTLATAAPRLARWLATACCLAAAATLCAPAAAEVAIGGFIPLVGLGLTDEYQTFDEDASFFIADPAYSAGGSPLGVGGAHYELALLDTGAATHILTREAYDRFGIASEGLSGTNFQPVGGATGIVNLRINDPMGVYTTGLANRTAAGGDLGLNSATFRGQTSTAVLSAPNVDQWKLPNIIGLPMAAHHALVIRNDLPQVFEQDGRTVRTPQVELRDLGSGGAGAGPGGTDILRRAQLSLNPGTGFIQGPFYLQNLDIGIDLEFNFHDNPQSPTVVENGALFIDVDMTNGADEIRDSGFLFDTGADMTVISTQTAVRLGIDPILDKADFVLEVEGSGGVQGGIPGYYIDELNLDTAGGTFRLQNVPIAVLDVTNPNDPGNVINGILGMHLFNGRNIAIDANASVGQGGAPPALYISDPVTHEARWGNQGPDGAWDAGGEWVAGAAPGLLADAQVVAEGGDRTARVAADALVYRATIAGEAGAKMTVEVAADATLTTYGETRIDAGGAVHLEGGVLDAQYVNLNEGAVLRGEGTVAVGVGPIEGALRNLAGRLEVGGDGPGDLHVIGDLSTLDEAVTAFDLTAAGHDRLSVDRFAFLAGELEVSLDEGVAPQIGMGFELIAAGDGVFGEFDSLDLPVGYLWRVDYESNAVVLTATAVGLQGDYNGNGVVDAADFTVWRDSLGSTTNLAADGDLSGGVGPEDWQVWADNFGNSLPATAAGVPEPGAIAAILLGITSVSGVIRRRRQAV
;
A
#
# COMPACT_ATOMS: atom_id res chain seq x y z
N MET A 1 -4.22 52.29 -58.63
CA MET A 1 -4.75 53.68 -58.62
C MET A 1 -4.38 54.32 -57.28
N THR A 2 -4.25 55.66 -57.21
CA THR A 2 -4.29 56.55 -56.00
C THR A 2 -3.81 55.98 -54.64
N ARG A 3 -2.64 56.37 -54.08
CA ARG A 3 -2.26 57.69 -53.47
C ARG A 3 -3.15 58.07 -52.27
N PHE A 4 -2.71 58.62 -51.12
CA PHE A 4 -1.47 59.30 -50.62
C PHE A 4 -1.28 58.97 -49.10
N ASN A 5 -0.27 59.39 -48.30
CA ASN A 5 0.91 60.27 -48.49
C ASN A 5 2.16 59.92 -47.62
N THR A 6 3.08 60.88 -47.50
CA THR A 6 4.47 60.92 -46.99
C THR A 6 4.73 61.60 -45.61
N LEU A 7 5.80 61.11 -44.93
CA LEU A 7 6.89 61.86 -44.23
C LEU A 7 6.67 62.78 -42.98
N ALA A 8 7.18 62.28 -41.84
CA ALA A 8 8.19 62.88 -40.91
C ALA A 8 8.07 64.32 -40.35
N THR A 9 8.20 64.48 -39.01
CA THR A 9 9.39 65.09 -38.33
C THR A 9 9.30 65.14 -36.78
N ALA A 10 10.48 65.16 -36.14
CA ALA A 10 10.85 65.74 -34.83
C ALA A 10 10.12 65.36 -33.50
N ALA A 11 10.91 64.84 -32.55
CA ALA A 11 10.69 64.89 -31.10
C ALA A 11 11.24 66.23 -30.51
N PRO A 12 11.30 66.50 -29.17
CA PRO A 12 10.92 65.69 -28.01
C PRO A 12 10.19 66.44 -26.86
N ARG A 13 9.83 65.72 -25.77
CA ARG A 13 10.19 66.09 -24.37
C ARG A 13 9.77 65.01 -23.35
N LEU A 14 10.61 64.79 -22.34
CA LEU A 14 10.34 63.91 -21.19
C LEU A 14 9.63 64.67 -20.07
N ALA A 15 8.64 64.03 -19.41
CA ALA A 15 8.45 63.96 -17.94
C ALA A 15 7.07 63.35 -17.61
N ARG A 16 7.01 62.48 -16.58
CA ARG A 16 5.81 61.77 -16.03
C ARG A 16 5.39 60.43 -16.67
N TRP A 17 6.24 59.41 -16.60
CA TRP A 17 5.82 57.98 -16.52
C TRP A 17 6.96 57.16 -15.88
N LEU A 18 6.99 57.08 -14.54
CA LEU A 18 7.99 56.27 -13.81
C LEU A 18 7.59 55.97 -12.33
N ALA A 19 6.29 55.99 -12.02
CA ALA A 19 5.77 55.80 -10.66
C ALA A 19 4.52 54.90 -10.59
N THR A 20 4.16 54.23 -11.70
CA THR A 20 2.91 53.46 -11.83
C THR A 20 3.12 52.09 -12.50
N ALA A 21 4.37 51.65 -12.66
CA ALA A 21 4.74 50.42 -13.35
C ALA A 21 5.23 49.30 -12.42
N CYS A 22 5.60 49.61 -11.16
CA CYS A 22 6.14 48.62 -10.22
C CYS A 22 5.10 48.00 -9.27
N CYS A 23 3.84 48.44 -9.32
CA CYS A 23 2.78 48.00 -8.38
C CYS A 23 1.69 47.15 -9.05
N LEU A 24 1.98 46.55 -10.21
CA LEU A 24 1.03 45.76 -11.02
C LEU A 24 1.67 44.50 -11.64
N ALA A 25 2.83 44.09 -11.13
CA ALA A 25 3.57 42.88 -11.54
C ALA A 25 3.86 41.93 -10.36
N ALA A 26 3.08 42.05 -9.27
CA ALA A 26 3.27 41.34 -8.00
C ALA A 26 1.97 40.69 -7.47
N ALA A 27 1.00 40.47 -8.35
CA ALA A 27 -0.31 39.89 -8.03
C ALA A 27 -0.89 39.12 -9.23
N ALA A 28 -0.02 38.37 -9.92
CA ALA A 28 -0.38 37.58 -11.11
C ALA A 28 0.56 36.37 -11.31
N THR A 29 1.20 35.87 -10.25
CA THR A 29 1.49 34.44 -10.16
C THR A 29 0.15 33.74 -10.03
N LEU A 30 -0.49 33.49 -11.19
CA LEU A 30 -1.46 32.41 -11.30
C LEU A 30 -0.70 31.15 -10.94
N CYS A 31 -0.93 30.66 -9.72
CA CYS A 31 -0.69 29.27 -9.41
C CYS A 31 -1.49 28.48 -10.45
N ALA A 32 -0.80 27.80 -11.36
CA ALA A 32 -1.43 26.68 -12.03
C ALA A 32 -1.83 25.71 -10.91
N PRO A 33 -3.05 25.13 -10.91
CA PRO A 33 -3.33 24.06 -9.97
C PRO A 33 -2.21 23.04 -10.10
N ALA A 34 -1.66 22.58 -8.97
CA ALA A 34 -0.73 21.47 -8.98
C ALA A 34 -1.36 20.35 -9.81
N ALA A 35 -0.61 19.78 -10.75
CA ALA A 35 -1.12 18.66 -11.54
C ALA A 35 -1.51 17.56 -10.55
N ALA A 36 -2.75 17.10 -10.61
CA ALA A 36 -3.28 16.17 -9.61
C ALA A 36 -2.39 14.92 -9.56
N GLU A 37 -1.70 14.76 -8.44
CA GLU A 37 -0.60 13.83 -8.31
C GLU A 37 -1.10 12.39 -8.47
N VAL A 38 -0.35 11.60 -9.23
CA VAL A 38 -0.70 10.19 -9.46
C VAL A 38 -0.42 9.43 -8.16
N ALA A 39 -1.46 8.81 -7.62
CA ALA A 39 -1.35 7.93 -6.44
C ALA A 39 -0.25 6.88 -6.64
N ILE A 40 0.48 6.52 -5.59
CA ILE A 40 1.42 5.38 -5.63
C ILE A 40 0.63 4.08 -5.91
N GLY A 41 -0.57 3.96 -5.35
CA GLY A 41 -1.43 2.78 -5.48
C GLY A 41 -2.49 2.87 -6.58
N GLY A 42 -2.73 1.77 -7.30
CA GLY A 42 -3.79 1.64 -8.31
C GLY A 42 -4.98 0.79 -7.87
N PHE A 43 -6.17 1.05 -8.42
CA PHE A 43 -7.34 0.20 -8.17
C PHE A 43 -7.06 -1.27 -8.57
N ILE A 44 -7.62 -2.20 -7.80
CA ILE A 44 -7.52 -3.64 -8.07
C ILE A 44 -8.82 -4.13 -8.74
N PRO A 45 -8.80 -4.58 -10.01
CA PRO A 45 -10.00 -5.06 -10.69
C PRO A 45 -10.33 -6.51 -10.29
N LEU A 46 -11.20 -6.67 -9.29
CA LEU A 46 -11.71 -7.96 -8.85
C LEU A 46 -13.02 -8.35 -9.58
N VAL A 47 -13.18 -9.64 -9.81
CA VAL A 47 -14.40 -10.27 -10.33
C VAL A 47 -14.92 -11.36 -9.39
N GLY A 48 -16.22 -11.63 -9.45
CA GLY A 48 -16.79 -12.83 -8.84
C GLY A 48 -16.62 -14.01 -9.80
N LEU A 49 -15.98 -15.08 -9.32
CA LEU A 49 -15.68 -16.31 -10.06
C LEU A 49 -16.65 -17.43 -9.68
N GLY A 50 -17.08 -18.21 -10.67
CA GLY A 50 -17.72 -19.52 -10.48
C GLY A 50 -17.28 -20.52 -11.54
N LEU A 51 -17.24 -21.80 -11.18
CA LEU A 51 -16.79 -22.90 -12.05
C LEU A 51 -17.94 -23.89 -12.32
N THR A 52 -17.89 -24.60 -13.46
CA THR A 52 -18.84 -25.67 -13.79
C THR A 52 -18.13 -26.86 -14.45
N ASP A 53 -18.81 -28.00 -14.55
CA ASP A 53 -18.34 -29.20 -15.27
C ASP A 53 -18.34 -29.07 -16.82
N GLU A 54 -18.56 -27.88 -17.38
CA GLU A 54 -18.76 -27.69 -18.83
C GLU A 54 -17.44 -27.67 -19.63
N TYR A 55 -17.12 -28.79 -20.27
CA TYR A 55 -16.07 -28.93 -21.28
C TYR A 55 -16.57 -29.74 -22.48
N GLN A 56 -15.85 -29.67 -23.60
CA GLN A 56 -16.13 -30.48 -24.80
C GLN A 56 -15.32 -31.78 -24.82
N THR A 57 -15.91 -32.84 -25.36
CA THR A 57 -15.20 -34.09 -25.69
C THR A 57 -14.82 -34.15 -27.16
N PHE A 58 -13.80 -34.96 -27.48
CA PHE A 58 -13.35 -35.21 -28.87
C PHE A 58 -14.45 -35.82 -29.77
N ASP A 59 -15.41 -36.55 -29.20
CA ASP A 59 -16.56 -37.11 -29.93
C ASP A 59 -17.63 -36.04 -30.26
N GLU A 60 -17.59 -34.88 -29.61
CA GLU A 60 -18.48 -33.73 -29.86
C GLU A 60 -17.85 -32.72 -30.82
N ASP A 61 -16.61 -32.30 -30.56
CA ASP A 61 -15.80 -31.49 -31.49
C ASP A 61 -14.34 -31.96 -31.51
N ALA A 62 -13.77 -32.11 -32.70
CA ALA A 62 -12.35 -32.44 -32.87
C ALA A 62 -11.40 -31.31 -32.42
N SER A 63 -11.95 -30.13 -32.11
CA SER A 63 -11.28 -28.90 -31.68
C SER A 63 -11.33 -28.67 -30.17
N PHE A 64 -11.93 -29.58 -29.38
CA PHE A 64 -12.20 -29.51 -27.93
C PHE A 64 -11.05 -29.05 -26.99
N PHE A 65 -9.82 -28.98 -27.50
CA PHE A 65 -8.63 -28.49 -26.81
C PHE A 65 -8.42 -26.97 -26.93
N ILE A 66 -9.20 -26.33 -27.79
CA ILE A 66 -9.39 -24.89 -27.86
C ILE A 66 -10.56 -24.54 -26.93
N ALA A 67 -10.37 -23.53 -26.08
CA ALA A 67 -11.44 -23.03 -25.22
C ALA A 67 -12.45 -22.23 -26.05
N ASP A 68 -13.74 -22.34 -25.73
CA ASP A 68 -14.81 -21.60 -26.41
C ASP A 68 -15.30 -20.41 -25.56
N PRO A 69 -15.72 -19.28 -26.16
CA PRO A 69 -16.29 -18.14 -25.45
C PRO A 69 -17.73 -18.41 -24.99
N ALA A 70 -17.96 -18.38 -23.68
CA ALA A 70 -19.28 -18.60 -23.07
C ALA A 70 -19.98 -17.29 -22.71
N TYR A 71 -21.26 -17.18 -23.06
CA TYR A 71 -22.09 -15.99 -22.85
C TYR A 71 -23.15 -16.15 -21.73
N SER A 72 -23.15 -17.33 -21.10
CA SER A 72 -23.99 -17.74 -19.98
C SER A 72 -23.36 -18.98 -19.32
N ALA A 73 -23.62 -19.23 -18.04
CA ALA A 73 -23.21 -20.48 -17.40
C ALA A 73 -23.94 -21.70 -18.00
N GLY A 74 -23.18 -22.78 -18.26
CA GLY A 74 -23.68 -24.10 -18.63
C GLY A 74 -23.06 -25.19 -17.76
N GLY A 75 -23.39 -26.45 -18.03
CA GLY A 75 -23.02 -27.57 -17.12
C GLY A 75 -23.65 -27.51 -15.72
N SER A 76 -23.10 -28.29 -14.80
CA SER A 76 -23.39 -28.29 -13.36
C SER A 76 -22.38 -27.40 -12.63
N PRO A 77 -22.80 -26.49 -11.73
CA PRO A 77 -21.87 -25.66 -10.97
C PRO A 77 -21.09 -26.47 -9.94
N LEU A 78 -19.79 -26.23 -9.85
CA LEU A 78 -18.89 -26.87 -8.89
C LEU A 78 -19.04 -26.26 -7.49
N GLY A 79 -18.74 -27.05 -6.47
CA GLY A 79 -18.69 -26.62 -5.07
C GLY A 79 -19.11 -27.68 -4.05
N VAL A 80 -18.44 -27.69 -2.90
CA VAL A 80 -18.65 -28.69 -1.85
C VAL A 80 -19.99 -28.46 -1.14
N GLY A 81 -21.04 -29.14 -1.64
CA GLY A 81 -22.40 -29.11 -1.08
C GLY A 81 -23.40 -28.23 -1.84
N GLY A 82 -22.96 -27.58 -2.92
CA GLY A 82 -23.77 -26.68 -3.76
C GLY A 82 -22.87 -25.80 -4.62
N ALA A 83 -23.45 -24.93 -5.45
CA ALA A 83 -22.68 -23.97 -6.24
C ALA A 83 -21.85 -23.05 -5.34
N HIS A 84 -20.54 -23.06 -5.51
CA HIS A 84 -19.59 -22.20 -4.79
C HIS A 84 -19.17 -20.99 -5.64
N TYR A 85 -18.70 -19.92 -5.00
CA TYR A 85 -18.17 -18.72 -5.67
C TYR A 85 -16.97 -18.14 -4.92
N GLU A 86 -16.03 -17.54 -5.66
CA GLU A 86 -14.80 -16.95 -5.11
C GLU A 86 -14.57 -15.54 -5.64
N LEU A 87 -13.70 -14.77 -4.96
CA LEU A 87 -13.11 -13.56 -5.54
C LEU A 87 -11.88 -13.93 -6.38
N ALA A 88 -11.70 -13.23 -7.50
CA ALA A 88 -10.51 -13.37 -8.33
C ALA A 88 -10.04 -12.02 -8.91
N LEU A 89 -8.73 -11.85 -9.03
CA LEU A 89 -8.08 -10.75 -9.73
C LEU A 89 -8.21 -10.92 -11.25
N LEU A 90 -8.61 -9.86 -11.94
CA LEU A 90 -8.59 -9.81 -13.41
C LEU A 90 -7.21 -9.33 -13.86
N ASP A 91 -6.48 -10.17 -14.57
CA ASP A 91 -5.05 -10.01 -14.80
C ASP A 91 -4.72 -10.20 -16.30
N THR A 92 -4.17 -9.17 -16.94
CA THR A 92 -3.73 -9.25 -18.34
C THR A 92 -2.25 -9.60 -18.52
N GLY A 93 -1.46 -9.61 -17.45
CA GLY A 93 -0.08 -10.10 -17.44
C GLY A 93 0.00 -11.63 -17.30
N ALA A 94 -0.90 -12.24 -16.53
CA ALA A 94 -0.98 -13.69 -16.34
C ALA A 94 -1.44 -14.42 -17.62
N ALA A 95 -0.60 -15.32 -18.12
CA ALA A 95 -0.86 -16.07 -19.35
C ALA A 95 -2.02 -17.10 -19.28
N THR A 96 -2.52 -17.41 -18.08
CA THR A 96 -3.59 -18.40 -17.81
C THR A 96 -4.33 -18.07 -16.52
N HIS A 97 -5.45 -18.76 -16.25
CA HIS A 97 -6.15 -18.70 -14.97
C HIS A 97 -5.47 -19.58 -13.91
N ILE A 98 -5.48 -19.11 -12.65
CA ILE A 98 -4.84 -19.76 -11.49
C ILE A 98 -5.81 -19.71 -10.31
N LEU A 99 -5.97 -20.83 -9.60
CA LEU A 99 -6.79 -20.92 -8.38
C LEU A 99 -5.90 -21.07 -7.14
N THR A 100 -6.32 -20.48 -6.02
CA THR A 100 -5.70 -20.74 -4.72
C THR A 100 -5.97 -22.17 -4.25
N ARG A 101 -5.30 -22.60 -3.18
CA ARG A 101 -5.49 -23.93 -2.60
C ARG A 101 -6.90 -24.10 -2.03
N GLU A 102 -7.39 -23.05 -1.37
CA GLU A 102 -8.71 -22.95 -0.76
C GLU A 102 -9.80 -22.99 -1.82
N ALA A 103 -9.66 -22.23 -2.91
CA ALA A 103 -10.60 -22.26 -4.02
C ALA A 103 -10.69 -23.66 -4.64
N TYR A 104 -9.55 -24.31 -4.91
CA TYR A 104 -9.51 -25.69 -5.41
C TYR A 104 -10.29 -26.68 -4.52
N ASP A 105 -10.14 -26.57 -3.18
CA ASP A 105 -10.81 -27.43 -2.21
C ASP A 105 -12.30 -27.06 -2.01
N ARG A 106 -12.64 -25.76 -1.99
CA ARG A 106 -14.03 -25.25 -1.86
C ARG A 106 -14.88 -25.55 -3.11
N PHE A 107 -14.30 -25.42 -4.31
CA PHE A 107 -14.93 -25.85 -5.57
C PHE A 107 -15.03 -27.38 -5.70
N GLY A 108 -14.26 -28.16 -4.92
CA GLY A 108 -14.32 -29.62 -4.97
C GLY A 108 -13.71 -30.23 -6.23
N ILE A 109 -12.73 -29.58 -6.86
CA ILE A 109 -12.12 -30.02 -8.14
C ILE A 109 -11.62 -31.46 -8.06
N ALA A 110 -11.09 -31.87 -6.91
CA ALA A 110 -10.66 -33.25 -6.65
C ALA A 110 -11.80 -34.27 -6.53
N SER A 111 -12.98 -33.89 -6.03
CA SER A 111 -14.13 -34.80 -5.84
C SER A 111 -14.95 -34.99 -7.10
N GLU A 112 -15.01 -33.96 -7.95
CA GLU A 112 -15.66 -34.04 -9.27
C GLU A 112 -14.74 -34.66 -10.36
N GLY A 113 -13.52 -35.03 -9.99
CA GLY A 113 -12.58 -35.78 -10.85
C GLY A 113 -11.72 -34.94 -11.78
N LEU A 114 -11.85 -33.61 -11.76
CA LEU A 114 -11.18 -32.65 -12.66
C LEU A 114 -9.72 -32.32 -12.24
N SER A 115 -9.04 -33.24 -11.57
CA SER A 115 -7.71 -33.07 -10.98
C SER A 115 -6.61 -33.77 -11.78
N GLY A 116 -6.12 -33.10 -12.81
CA GLY A 116 -4.94 -33.51 -13.58
C GLY A 116 -3.68 -33.74 -12.73
N THR A 117 -2.73 -34.49 -13.30
CA THR A 117 -1.50 -34.96 -12.61
C THR A 117 -0.22 -34.26 -13.08
N ASN A 118 -0.28 -33.55 -14.20
CA ASN A 118 0.80 -32.73 -14.72
C ASN A 118 0.94 -31.42 -13.92
N PHE A 119 2.12 -30.79 -14.02
CA PHE A 119 2.43 -29.56 -13.31
C PHE A 119 3.09 -28.55 -14.27
N GLN A 120 2.71 -27.28 -14.13
CA GLN A 120 3.32 -26.15 -14.81
C GLN A 120 4.24 -25.41 -13.82
N PRO A 121 5.55 -25.29 -14.07
CA PRO A 121 6.37 -24.31 -13.37
C PRO A 121 5.93 -22.90 -13.79
N VAL A 122 5.58 -22.07 -12.81
CA VAL A 122 5.23 -20.65 -12.99
C VAL A 122 6.26 -19.83 -12.21
N GLY A 123 6.86 -18.85 -12.88
CA GLY A 123 7.78 -17.88 -12.27
C GLY A 123 7.07 -16.55 -11.99
N GLY A 124 7.56 -15.83 -10.99
CA GLY A 124 7.20 -14.44 -10.69
C GLY A 124 8.37 -13.70 -10.05
N ALA A 125 8.13 -12.52 -9.50
CA ALA A 125 9.17 -11.62 -8.96
C ALA A 125 10.18 -12.31 -8.02
N THR A 126 9.69 -13.22 -7.17
CA THR A 126 10.43 -13.77 -6.03
C THR A 126 10.77 -15.27 -6.13
N GLY A 127 10.38 -15.97 -7.20
CA GLY A 127 10.70 -17.39 -7.33
C GLY A 127 9.95 -18.16 -8.44
N ILE A 128 10.04 -19.49 -8.38
CA ILE A 128 9.33 -20.43 -9.27
C ILE A 128 8.56 -21.44 -8.41
N VAL A 129 7.26 -21.60 -8.66
CA VAL A 129 6.37 -22.56 -8.00
C VAL A 129 5.78 -23.51 -9.03
N ASN A 130 5.64 -24.79 -8.69
CA ASN A 130 5.00 -25.78 -9.56
C ASN A 130 3.51 -25.87 -9.23
N LEU A 131 2.66 -25.34 -10.12
CA LEU A 131 1.21 -25.37 -9.99
C LEU A 131 0.65 -26.63 -10.67
N ARG A 132 -0.40 -27.24 -10.10
CA ARG A 132 -1.10 -28.36 -10.74
C ARG A 132 -1.80 -27.85 -12.00
N ILE A 133 -1.75 -28.61 -13.09
CA ILE A 133 -2.64 -28.42 -14.24
C ILE A 133 -3.88 -29.28 -13.98
N ASN A 134 -5.05 -28.64 -13.91
CA ASN A 134 -6.34 -29.31 -13.78
C ASN A 134 -6.91 -29.70 -15.15
N ASP A 135 -7.92 -30.56 -15.13
CA ASP A 135 -8.61 -30.98 -16.35
C ASP A 135 -9.57 -29.88 -16.84
N PRO A 136 -9.98 -29.90 -18.13
CA PRO A 136 -10.80 -28.85 -18.73
C PRO A 136 -12.14 -28.66 -18.02
N MET A 137 -12.52 -27.42 -17.75
CA MET A 137 -13.77 -27.06 -17.07
C MET A 137 -14.37 -25.76 -17.59
N GLY A 138 -15.59 -25.43 -17.12
CA GLY A 138 -16.23 -24.14 -17.35
C GLY A 138 -15.74 -23.10 -16.34
N VAL A 139 -15.21 -21.98 -16.84
CA VAL A 139 -14.68 -20.86 -16.04
C VAL A 139 -15.46 -19.60 -16.36
N TYR A 140 -16.22 -19.08 -15.39
CA TYR A 140 -17.08 -17.92 -15.59
C TYR A 140 -16.84 -16.85 -14.54
N THR A 141 -17.01 -15.60 -14.95
CA THR A 141 -16.91 -14.44 -14.09
C THR A 141 -18.14 -13.54 -14.24
N THR A 142 -18.35 -12.69 -13.24
CA THR A 142 -19.26 -11.56 -13.34
C THR A 142 -18.79 -10.38 -12.50
N GLY A 143 -19.18 -9.17 -12.91
CA GLY A 143 -18.91 -7.97 -12.14
C GLY A 143 -19.55 -8.01 -10.76
N LEU A 144 -18.83 -7.53 -9.77
CA LEU A 144 -19.15 -7.68 -8.36
C LEU A 144 -20.40 -6.89 -7.89
N ALA A 145 -20.93 -5.98 -8.70
CA ALA A 145 -22.28 -5.42 -8.52
C ALA A 145 -23.41 -6.45 -8.66
N ASN A 146 -23.14 -7.65 -9.22
CA ASN A 146 -24.10 -8.74 -9.38
C ASN A 146 -24.12 -9.73 -8.19
N ARG A 147 -23.56 -9.36 -7.03
CA ARG A 147 -23.66 -10.13 -5.79
C ARG A 147 -25.10 -10.33 -5.33
N THR A 148 -25.32 -11.44 -4.64
CA THR A 148 -26.54 -11.79 -3.89
C THR A 148 -26.27 -11.99 -2.39
N ALA A 149 -25.02 -12.25 -1.99
CA ALA A 149 -24.54 -12.30 -0.60
C ALA A 149 -23.05 -11.92 -0.51
N ALA A 150 -22.60 -11.51 0.68
CA ALA A 150 -21.23 -11.16 1.05
C ALA A 150 -21.02 -11.41 2.56
N GLY A 151 -19.80 -11.18 3.06
CA GLY A 151 -19.40 -11.54 4.43
C GLY A 151 -18.65 -12.87 4.42
N GLY A 152 -19.12 -13.88 5.15
CA GLY A 152 -18.45 -15.20 5.19
C GLY A 152 -18.60 -16.07 3.93
N ASP A 153 -19.67 -15.87 3.13
CA ASP A 153 -19.91 -16.61 1.89
C ASP A 153 -20.23 -15.62 0.75
N LEU A 154 -19.48 -15.70 -0.35
CA LEU A 154 -19.76 -14.91 -1.55
C LEU A 154 -20.95 -15.51 -2.31
N GLY A 155 -22.03 -14.74 -2.49
CA GLY A 155 -23.15 -15.13 -3.34
C GLY A 155 -23.16 -14.33 -4.64
N LEU A 156 -23.30 -15.00 -5.79
CA LEU A 156 -23.37 -14.35 -7.11
C LEU A 156 -24.66 -14.69 -7.86
N ASN A 157 -25.08 -13.80 -8.77
CA ASN A 157 -26.15 -14.06 -9.73
C ASN A 157 -25.60 -14.76 -10.98
N SER A 158 -25.69 -16.09 -11.05
CA SER A 158 -25.19 -16.87 -12.20
C SER A 158 -25.86 -16.54 -13.54
N ALA A 159 -27.00 -15.82 -13.55
CA ALA A 159 -27.62 -15.34 -14.79
C ALA A 159 -26.87 -14.17 -15.45
N THR A 160 -25.86 -13.57 -14.80
CA THR A 160 -24.98 -12.53 -15.36
C THR A 160 -23.57 -13.04 -15.65
N PHE A 161 -23.37 -14.37 -15.68
CA PHE A 161 -22.07 -14.98 -15.95
C PHE A 161 -21.69 -14.94 -17.43
N ARG A 162 -20.43 -14.61 -17.69
CA ARG A 162 -19.74 -14.77 -18.97
C ARG A 162 -18.38 -15.40 -18.72
N GLY A 163 -17.79 -16.06 -19.69
CA GLY A 163 -16.60 -16.85 -19.44
C GLY A 163 -16.12 -17.66 -20.62
N GLN A 164 -15.62 -18.85 -20.33
CA GLN A 164 -15.12 -19.80 -21.31
C GLN A 164 -15.26 -21.24 -20.83
N THR A 165 -15.43 -22.17 -21.75
CA THR A 165 -15.52 -23.63 -21.50
C THR A 165 -14.26 -24.33 -21.98
N SER A 166 -14.15 -25.65 -21.75
CA SER A 166 -12.99 -26.47 -22.16
C SER A 166 -11.65 -25.87 -21.69
N THR A 167 -11.63 -25.31 -20.48
CA THR A 167 -10.51 -24.51 -19.99
C THR A 167 -9.74 -25.24 -18.89
N ALA A 168 -8.50 -25.63 -19.17
CA ALA A 168 -7.59 -26.25 -18.22
C ALA A 168 -6.92 -25.14 -17.37
N VAL A 169 -7.25 -25.06 -16.08
CA VAL A 169 -6.74 -24.03 -15.16
C VAL A 169 -5.56 -24.54 -14.33
N LEU A 170 -4.77 -23.62 -13.76
CA LEU A 170 -3.77 -23.97 -12.76
C LEU A 170 -4.33 -23.93 -11.33
N SER A 171 -3.69 -24.65 -10.40
CA SER A 171 -4.01 -24.54 -8.96
C SER A 171 -2.79 -24.63 -8.07
N ALA A 172 -2.79 -23.81 -7.02
CA ALA A 172 -1.73 -23.74 -6.02
C ALA A 172 -1.58 -25.05 -5.21
N PRO A 173 -0.35 -25.47 -4.88
CA PRO A 173 -0.10 -26.71 -4.14
C PRO A 173 -0.47 -26.61 -2.65
N ASN A 174 -0.34 -25.42 -2.05
CA ASN A 174 -0.62 -25.08 -0.66
C ASN A 174 -0.61 -23.55 -0.50
N VAL A 175 -1.07 -23.07 0.66
CA VAL A 175 -1.23 -21.64 0.97
C VAL A 175 0.12 -20.95 1.21
N ASP A 176 1.05 -21.63 1.87
CA ASP A 176 2.38 -21.12 2.24
C ASP A 176 3.26 -20.79 1.01
N GLN A 177 2.95 -21.38 -0.14
CA GLN A 177 3.67 -21.21 -1.42
C GLN A 177 2.93 -20.33 -2.44
N TRP A 178 1.72 -19.87 -2.14
CA TRP A 178 0.93 -19.02 -3.02
C TRP A 178 0.03 -18.09 -2.21
N LYS A 179 0.55 -16.90 -1.87
CA LYS A 179 -0.19 -15.84 -1.15
C LYS A 179 -1.00 -14.91 -2.06
N LEU A 180 -0.91 -15.07 -3.38
CA LEU A 180 -1.73 -14.30 -4.34
C LEU A 180 -3.18 -14.83 -4.38
N PRO A 181 -4.18 -13.99 -4.73
CA PRO A 181 -5.57 -14.42 -4.89
C PRO A 181 -5.74 -15.41 -6.07
N ASN A 182 -7.00 -15.84 -6.32
CA ASN A 182 -7.35 -16.44 -7.60
C ASN A 182 -7.10 -15.43 -8.73
N ILE A 183 -6.65 -15.88 -9.89
CA ILE A 183 -6.27 -15.04 -11.03
C ILE A 183 -7.05 -15.47 -12.29
N ILE A 184 -7.69 -14.51 -12.93
CA ILE A 184 -8.34 -14.64 -14.23
C ILE A 184 -7.45 -13.95 -15.28
N GLY A 185 -6.46 -14.73 -15.74
CA GLY A 185 -5.50 -14.34 -16.77
C GLY A 185 -6.07 -13.99 -18.15
N LEU A 186 -5.15 -13.65 -19.05
CA LEU A 186 -5.33 -13.19 -20.43
C LEU A 186 -6.32 -14.01 -21.31
N PRO A 187 -6.51 -15.34 -21.18
CA PRO A 187 -7.52 -16.06 -21.95
C PRO A 187 -8.93 -15.44 -21.89
N MET A 188 -9.30 -14.80 -20.76
CA MET A 188 -10.60 -14.13 -20.64
C MET A 188 -10.70 -12.89 -21.54
N ALA A 189 -9.61 -12.11 -21.64
CA ALA A 189 -9.50 -10.95 -22.53
C ALA A 189 -9.48 -11.35 -24.02
N ALA A 190 -8.99 -12.56 -24.33
CA ALA A 190 -9.02 -13.11 -25.68
C ALA A 190 -10.45 -13.36 -26.21
N HIS A 191 -11.41 -13.57 -25.30
CA HIS A 191 -12.80 -13.93 -25.59
C HIS A 191 -13.82 -12.82 -25.34
N HIS A 192 -13.57 -11.92 -24.39
CA HIS A 192 -14.48 -10.83 -24.04
C HIS A 192 -13.71 -9.50 -23.98
N ALA A 193 -14.33 -8.43 -24.45
CA ALA A 193 -13.86 -7.07 -24.17
C ALA A 193 -14.10 -6.78 -22.67
N LEU A 194 -13.02 -6.48 -21.94
CA LEU A 194 -13.06 -6.24 -20.49
C LEU A 194 -13.29 -4.74 -20.24
N VAL A 195 -14.40 -4.36 -19.62
CA VAL A 195 -14.71 -2.97 -19.29
C VAL A 195 -14.67 -2.77 -17.78
N ILE A 196 -13.82 -1.84 -17.33
CA ILE A 196 -13.56 -1.54 -15.93
C ILE A 196 -14.18 -0.18 -15.60
N ARG A 197 -15.13 -0.18 -14.66
CA ARG A 197 -16.03 0.93 -14.33
C ARG A 197 -15.67 1.52 -12.96
N ASN A 198 -14.73 2.46 -12.95
CA ASN A 198 -14.44 3.31 -11.78
C ASN A 198 -15.51 4.39 -11.54
N ASP A 199 -16.54 4.52 -12.39
CA ASP A 199 -17.78 5.28 -12.09
C ASP A 199 -18.83 4.42 -11.34
N LEU A 200 -18.60 3.11 -11.22
CA LEU A 200 -19.41 2.17 -10.45
C LEU A 200 -18.56 1.36 -9.45
N PRO A 201 -17.75 2.02 -8.60
CA PRO A 201 -16.93 1.35 -7.59
C PRO A 201 -17.78 0.53 -6.61
N GLN A 202 -17.23 -0.61 -6.19
CA GLN A 202 -17.83 -1.54 -5.25
C GLN A 202 -16.98 -1.55 -3.97
N VAL A 203 -17.63 -1.30 -2.84
CA VAL A 203 -17.03 -1.41 -1.50
C VAL A 203 -17.94 -2.28 -0.62
N PHE A 204 -17.40 -3.34 -0.02
CA PHE A 204 -18.14 -4.33 0.76
C PHE A 204 -17.18 -5.20 1.61
N GLU A 205 -17.68 -5.81 2.68
CA GLU A 205 -16.91 -6.79 3.48
C GLU A 205 -17.01 -8.21 2.89
N GLN A 206 -15.88 -8.93 2.88
CA GLN A 206 -15.79 -10.35 2.56
C GLN A 206 -14.69 -10.99 3.41
N ASP A 207 -14.99 -12.12 4.05
CA ASP A 207 -14.10 -12.85 4.96
C ASP A 207 -13.42 -11.94 6.02
N GLY A 208 -14.11 -10.89 6.49
CA GLY A 208 -13.60 -9.93 7.47
C GLY A 208 -12.67 -8.83 6.93
N ARG A 209 -12.46 -8.74 5.60
CA ARG A 209 -11.68 -7.67 4.95
C ARG A 209 -12.56 -6.79 4.06
N THR A 210 -12.27 -5.49 4.01
CA THR A 210 -12.92 -4.56 3.07
C THR A 210 -12.39 -4.78 1.65
N VAL A 211 -13.29 -5.14 0.74
CA VAL A 211 -13.02 -5.30 -0.69
C VAL A 211 -13.34 -3.98 -1.41
N ARG A 212 -12.39 -3.49 -2.21
CA ARG A 212 -12.44 -2.22 -2.98
C ARG A 212 -12.15 -2.51 -4.44
N THR A 213 -13.13 -2.38 -5.32
CA THR A 213 -12.94 -2.79 -6.73
C THR A 213 -13.85 -2.01 -7.67
N PRO A 214 -13.39 -1.67 -8.88
CA PRO A 214 -14.30 -1.19 -9.92
C PRO A 214 -15.31 -2.27 -10.26
N GLN A 215 -16.47 -1.89 -10.78
CA GLN A 215 -17.36 -2.86 -11.42
C GLN A 215 -16.72 -3.30 -12.74
N VAL A 216 -16.62 -4.62 -12.95
CA VAL A 216 -16.12 -5.20 -14.20
C VAL A 216 -17.30 -5.68 -15.06
N GLU A 217 -17.28 -5.40 -16.36
CA GLU A 217 -18.22 -5.95 -17.32
C GLU A 217 -17.46 -6.70 -18.42
N LEU A 218 -17.84 -7.95 -18.66
CA LEU A 218 -17.44 -8.69 -19.86
C LEU A 218 -18.44 -8.37 -20.98
N ARG A 219 -17.94 -7.86 -22.10
CA ARG A 219 -18.74 -7.51 -23.29
C ARG A 219 -18.22 -8.23 -24.54
N ASP A 220 -19.01 -8.21 -25.61
CA ASP A 220 -18.65 -8.87 -26.87
C ASP A 220 -17.42 -8.18 -27.51
N LEU A 221 -16.51 -8.93 -28.15
CA LEU A 221 -15.33 -8.37 -28.82
C LEU A 221 -15.71 -7.37 -29.92
N GLY A 222 -14.96 -6.27 -30.04
CA GLY A 222 -15.30 -5.12 -30.87
C GLY A 222 -16.27 -4.12 -30.23
N SER A 223 -16.85 -4.43 -29.07
CA SER A 223 -17.69 -3.48 -28.31
C SER A 223 -16.90 -2.56 -27.37
N GLY A 224 -15.58 -2.71 -27.24
CA GLY A 224 -14.76 -1.84 -26.41
C GLY A 224 -14.85 -0.37 -26.81
N GLY A 225 -15.11 -0.08 -28.09
CA GLY A 225 -15.38 1.26 -28.62
C GLY A 225 -16.79 1.82 -28.40
N ALA A 226 -17.70 1.10 -27.72
CA ALA A 226 -19.13 1.46 -27.58
C ALA A 226 -19.45 2.36 -26.37
N GLY A 227 -18.42 2.92 -25.71
CA GLY A 227 -18.52 3.75 -24.52
C GLY A 227 -18.57 2.93 -23.23
N ALA A 228 -17.78 3.30 -22.23
CA ALA A 228 -17.79 2.60 -20.94
C ALA A 228 -19.07 2.90 -20.14
N GLY A 229 -19.40 4.18 -19.96
CA GLY A 229 -20.50 4.65 -19.11
C GLY A 229 -21.88 4.81 -19.78
N PRO A 230 -22.87 5.34 -19.02
CA PRO A 230 -24.28 5.25 -19.38
C PRO A 230 -24.66 6.03 -20.65
N GLY A 231 -25.00 5.31 -21.71
CA GLY A 231 -25.40 5.89 -23.00
C GLY A 231 -24.34 5.82 -24.09
N GLY A 232 -23.15 5.28 -23.79
CA GLY A 232 -22.14 4.93 -24.80
C GLY A 232 -21.29 6.09 -25.32
N THR A 233 -21.23 7.21 -24.59
CA THR A 233 -20.59 8.46 -25.03
C THR A 233 -19.13 8.63 -24.59
N ASP A 234 -18.67 7.84 -23.63
CA ASP A 234 -17.57 8.29 -22.74
C ASP A 234 -16.18 7.87 -23.22
N ILE A 235 -16.06 7.44 -24.48
CA ILE A 235 -14.77 7.11 -25.11
C ILE A 235 -14.26 8.33 -25.86
N LEU A 236 -13.24 8.92 -25.25
CA LEU A 236 -12.55 10.11 -25.76
C LEU A 236 -11.15 9.77 -26.24
N ARG A 237 -10.54 8.68 -25.75
CA ARG A 237 -9.18 8.28 -26.07
C ARG A 237 -9.11 6.79 -26.39
N ARG A 238 -8.32 6.45 -27.42
CA ARG A 238 -7.95 5.08 -27.79
C ARG A 238 -6.43 5.00 -27.97
N ALA A 239 -5.75 4.29 -27.08
CA ALA A 239 -4.38 3.83 -27.30
C ALA A 239 -4.40 2.52 -28.09
N GLN A 240 -3.32 2.20 -28.80
CA GLN A 240 -3.15 0.90 -29.44
C GLN A 240 -2.49 -0.07 -28.45
N LEU A 241 -3.04 -1.27 -28.35
CA LEU A 241 -2.37 -2.42 -27.77
C LEU A 241 -1.76 -3.27 -28.88
N SER A 242 -0.67 -3.96 -28.57
CA SER A 242 -0.04 -4.96 -29.43
C SER A 242 -0.02 -6.32 -28.74
N LEU A 243 0.09 -7.37 -29.54
CA LEU A 243 0.34 -8.74 -29.08
C LEU A 243 1.74 -9.11 -29.55
N ASN A 244 2.59 -9.57 -28.64
CA ASN A 244 3.99 -9.86 -28.96
C ASN A 244 4.31 -11.34 -28.70
N PRO A 245 4.37 -12.21 -29.72
CA PRO A 245 4.38 -11.94 -31.18
C PRO A 245 3.04 -12.21 -31.90
N GLY A 246 2.38 -11.20 -32.46
CA GLY A 246 1.21 -11.44 -33.31
C GLY A 246 0.58 -10.20 -33.97
N THR A 247 -0.40 -10.43 -34.84
CA THR A 247 -1.26 -9.36 -35.42
C THR A 247 -2.75 -9.52 -35.03
N GLY A 248 -3.03 -10.33 -34.01
CA GLY A 248 -4.38 -10.60 -33.49
C GLY A 248 -4.49 -12.02 -32.90
N PHE A 249 -5.57 -12.28 -32.16
CA PHE A 249 -5.94 -13.63 -31.71
C PHE A 249 -6.52 -14.41 -32.90
N ILE A 250 -5.64 -15.00 -33.73
CA ILE A 250 -6.01 -15.75 -34.94
C ILE A 250 -6.56 -17.14 -34.57
N GLN A 251 -6.08 -17.70 -33.47
CA GLN A 251 -6.59 -18.90 -32.81
C GLN A 251 -7.02 -18.50 -31.38
N GLY A 252 -8.07 -19.12 -30.86
CA GLY A 252 -8.51 -18.92 -29.47
C GLY A 252 -7.51 -19.52 -28.46
N PRO A 253 -7.66 -19.23 -27.15
CA PRO A 253 -6.86 -19.88 -26.11
C PRO A 253 -7.00 -21.40 -26.19
N PHE A 254 -5.90 -22.13 -25.98
CA PHE A 254 -5.91 -23.59 -26.05
C PHE A 254 -4.97 -24.23 -25.04
N TYR A 255 -5.21 -25.49 -24.72
CA TYR A 255 -4.28 -26.32 -23.95
C TYR A 255 -3.64 -27.39 -24.84
N LEU A 256 -2.43 -27.82 -24.48
CA LEU A 256 -1.79 -28.98 -25.08
C LEU A 256 -2.35 -30.25 -24.41
N GLN A 257 -3.00 -31.11 -25.21
CA GLN A 257 -3.46 -32.42 -24.76
C GLN A 257 -2.28 -33.29 -24.31
N ASN A 258 -2.56 -34.28 -23.46
CA ASN A 258 -1.62 -35.35 -23.21
C ASN A 258 -1.79 -36.48 -24.22
N LEU A 259 -0.67 -36.95 -24.76
CA LEU A 259 -0.61 -38.04 -25.75
C LEU A 259 -0.02 -39.33 -25.16
N ASP A 260 0.14 -39.41 -23.84
CA ASP A 260 0.61 -40.62 -23.17
C ASP A 260 -0.49 -41.70 -23.16
N ILE A 261 -0.15 -42.90 -23.62
CA ILE A 261 -1.13 -43.96 -23.89
C ILE A 261 -1.12 -44.97 -22.75
N GLY A 262 -2.14 -44.88 -21.90
CA GLY A 262 -2.37 -45.81 -20.80
C GLY A 262 -2.50 -47.28 -21.26
N ILE A 263 -2.15 -48.20 -20.36
CA ILE A 263 -2.09 -49.65 -20.65
C ILE A 263 -3.46 -50.24 -21.02
N ASP A 264 -4.54 -49.59 -20.59
CA ASP A 264 -5.92 -50.08 -20.69
C ASP A 264 -6.63 -49.66 -22.00
N LEU A 265 -5.95 -48.89 -22.87
CA LEU A 265 -6.40 -48.47 -24.22
C LEU A 265 -7.65 -47.58 -24.29
N GLU A 266 -8.23 -47.20 -23.15
CA GLU A 266 -9.30 -46.19 -23.06
C GLU A 266 -8.65 -44.80 -23.15
N PHE A 267 -8.87 -44.10 -24.28
CA PHE A 267 -8.23 -42.83 -24.59
C PHE A 267 -9.19 -41.68 -24.25
N ASN A 268 -9.10 -41.14 -23.04
CA ASN A 268 -9.87 -39.95 -22.70
C ASN A 268 -9.08 -38.68 -23.05
N PHE A 269 -9.49 -38.01 -24.12
CA PHE A 269 -8.74 -36.94 -24.77
C PHE A 269 -8.61 -35.64 -23.96
N HIS A 270 -9.51 -35.39 -23.00
CA HIS A 270 -9.50 -34.20 -22.14
C HIS A 270 -8.72 -34.40 -20.82
N ASP A 271 -8.48 -35.64 -20.39
CA ASP A 271 -7.83 -35.91 -19.10
C ASP A 271 -6.35 -35.52 -19.08
N ASN A 272 -5.92 -34.98 -17.94
CA ASN A 272 -4.54 -34.75 -17.56
C ASN A 272 -3.72 -33.97 -18.62
N PRO A 273 -4.15 -32.76 -19.05
CA PRO A 273 -3.50 -32.02 -20.13
C PRO A 273 -2.03 -31.65 -19.82
N GLN A 274 -1.21 -31.49 -20.85
CA GLN A 274 0.24 -31.21 -20.76
C GLN A 274 0.55 -29.73 -20.52
N SER A 275 -0.37 -28.82 -20.83
CA SER A 275 -0.30 -27.40 -20.44
C SER A 275 -1.65 -26.94 -19.89
N PRO A 276 -1.71 -25.83 -19.13
CA PRO A 276 -2.96 -25.11 -18.96
C PRO A 276 -3.44 -24.50 -20.29
N THR A 277 -4.67 -23.97 -20.30
CA THR A 277 -5.21 -23.16 -21.40
C THR A 277 -4.51 -21.80 -21.44
N VAL A 278 -3.76 -21.55 -22.50
CA VAL A 278 -2.99 -20.32 -22.71
C VAL A 278 -3.35 -19.66 -24.04
N VAL A 279 -3.03 -18.37 -24.16
CA VAL A 279 -2.91 -17.71 -25.45
C VAL A 279 -1.51 -17.99 -26.01
N GLU A 280 -1.39 -18.49 -27.24
CA GLU A 280 -0.09 -18.84 -27.85
C GLU A 280 0.87 -17.64 -27.87
N ASN A 281 1.92 -17.70 -27.03
CA ASN A 281 2.87 -16.61 -26.81
C ASN A 281 2.19 -15.27 -26.48
N GLY A 282 1.00 -15.30 -25.87
CA GLY A 282 0.15 -14.13 -25.69
C GLY A 282 0.52 -13.29 -24.48
N ALA A 283 0.85 -12.02 -24.74
CA ALA A 283 0.93 -10.95 -23.75
C ALA A 283 0.52 -9.63 -24.43
N LEU A 284 -0.21 -8.79 -23.72
CA LEU A 284 -0.61 -7.46 -24.20
C LEU A 284 0.49 -6.44 -23.90
N PHE A 285 0.93 -5.70 -24.91
CA PHE A 285 1.91 -4.62 -24.74
C PHE A 285 1.32 -3.28 -25.20
N ILE A 286 1.74 -2.21 -24.53
CA ILE A 286 1.40 -0.82 -24.84
C ILE A 286 2.68 0.01 -24.95
N ASP A 287 2.75 0.87 -25.96
CA ASP A 287 3.92 1.75 -26.16
C ASP A 287 3.75 3.03 -25.33
N VAL A 288 4.81 3.42 -24.61
CA VAL A 288 4.81 4.59 -23.71
C VAL A 288 5.94 5.56 -24.03
N ASP A 289 5.72 6.84 -23.74
CA ASP A 289 6.80 7.81 -23.54
C ASP A 289 6.91 8.17 -22.06
N MET A 290 8.13 8.36 -21.59
CA MET A 290 8.44 8.87 -20.24
C MET A 290 9.56 9.91 -20.34
N THR A 291 9.50 10.95 -19.52
CA THR A 291 10.56 11.97 -19.43
C THR A 291 10.92 12.25 -17.98
N ASN A 292 12.21 12.50 -17.73
CA ASN A 292 12.72 12.94 -16.44
C ASN A 292 13.86 13.96 -16.66
N GLY A 293 13.63 15.22 -16.29
CA GLY A 293 14.55 16.33 -16.46
C GLY A 293 14.89 16.65 -17.92
N ALA A 294 15.96 16.04 -18.42
CA ALA A 294 16.44 16.18 -19.80
C ALA A 294 16.51 14.84 -20.57
N ASP A 295 16.27 13.73 -19.88
CA ASP A 295 16.34 12.38 -20.40
C ASP A 295 14.93 11.84 -20.71
N GLU A 296 14.81 11.03 -21.77
CA GLU A 296 13.53 10.62 -22.33
C GLU A 296 13.61 9.24 -22.99
N ILE A 297 12.53 8.46 -22.86
CA ILE A 297 12.25 7.29 -23.70
C ILE A 297 10.96 7.55 -24.48
N ARG A 298 10.88 7.01 -25.70
CA ARG A 298 9.69 7.05 -26.57
C ARG A 298 9.44 5.71 -27.21
N ASP A 299 8.19 5.49 -27.64
CA ASP A 299 7.75 4.28 -28.33
C ASP A 299 8.19 2.99 -27.59
N SER A 300 8.21 3.03 -26.24
CA SER A 300 8.77 1.97 -25.41
C SER A 300 7.68 0.97 -25.03
N GLY A 301 7.74 -0.24 -25.58
CA GLY A 301 6.77 -1.29 -25.28
C GLY A 301 6.88 -1.80 -23.84
N PHE A 302 5.80 -1.62 -23.07
CA PHE A 302 5.59 -2.09 -21.70
C PHE A 302 4.52 -3.18 -21.67
N LEU A 303 4.62 -4.14 -20.74
CA LEU A 303 3.55 -5.11 -20.50
C LEU A 303 2.32 -4.36 -19.94
N PHE A 304 1.15 -4.52 -20.55
CA PHE A 304 -0.10 -3.96 -20.02
C PHE A 304 -0.74 -4.97 -19.07
N ASP A 305 -0.78 -4.63 -17.78
CA ASP A 305 -1.04 -5.58 -16.71
C ASP A 305 -2.07 -5.02 -15.71
N THR A 306 -3.28 -5.57 -15.74
CA THR A 306 -4.35 -5.23 -14.79
C THR A 306 -4.21 -5.87 -13.41
N GLY A 307 -3.27 -6.80 -13.23
CA GLY A 307 -2.90 -7.34 -11.92
C GLY A 307 -1.90 -6.45 -11.18
N ALA A 308 -1.11 -5.64 -11.89
CA ALA A 308 -0.17 -4.68 -11.30
C ALA A 308 -0.88 -3.42 -10.79
N ASP A 309 -0.66 -3.06 -9.52
CA ASP A 309 -1.17 -1.82 -8.92
C ASP A 309 -0.45 -0.58 -9.47
N MET A 310 0.89 -0.61 -9.53
CA MET A 310 1.75 0.48 -9.96
C MET A 310 2.58 0.13 -11.21
N THR A 311 3.09 1.14 -11.92
CA THR A 311 4.06 0.95 -13.01
C THR A 311 5.44 0.58 -12.46
N VAL A 312 6.01 -0.49 -13.02
CA VAL A 312 7.35 -1.01 -12.70
C VAL A 312 8.24 -0.83 -13.93
N ILE A 313 9.49 -0.40 -13.76
CA ILE A 313 10.47 -0.27 -14.85
C ILE A 313 11.72 -1.10 -14.54
N SER A 314 12.38 -1.60 -15.60
CA SER A 314 13.68 -2.27 -15.43
C SER A 314 14.77 -1.30 -14.97
N THR A 315 15.82 -1.81 -14.32
CA THR A 315 17.05 -1.06 -13.98
C THR A 315 17.62 -0.37 -15.23
N GLN A 316 17.58 -1.06 -16.38
CA GLN A 316 18.05 -0.51 -17.65
C GLN A 316 17.12 0.58 -18.22
N THR A 317 15.85 0.62 -17.83
CA THR A 317 14.92 1.71 -18.17
C THR A 317 15.15 2.92 -17.26
N ALA A 318 15.35 2.70 -15.96
CA ALA A 318 15.66 3.77 -14.99
C ALA A 318 16.91 4.56 -15.41
N VAL A 319 17.99 3.87 -15.75
CA VAL A 319 19.26 4.48 -16.21
C VAL A 319 19.12 5.22 -17.56
N ARG A 320 18.06 4.97 -18.35
CA ARG A 320 17.74 5.75 -19.56
C ARG A 320 16.89 6.99 -19.27
N LEU A 321 16.30 7.08 -18.09
CA LEU A 321 15.59 8.25 -17.55
C LEU A 321 16.46 9.01 -16.52
N GLY A 322 17.77 8.81 -16.57
CA GLY A 322 18.73 9.51 -15.70
C GLY A 322 18.78 9.05 -14.24
N ILE A 323 18.05 8.00 -13.87
CA ILE A 323 17.98 7.46 -12.49
C ILE A 323 18.97 6.30 -12.34
N ASP A 324 19.89 6.38 -11.38
CA ASP A 324 20.76 5.28 -10.96
C ASP A 324 20.24 4.68 -9.63
N PRO A 325 19.49 3.56 -9.65
CA PRO A 325 18.86 2.97 -8.47
C PRO A 325 19.85 2.34 -7.47
N ILE A 326 21.17 2.51 -7.68
CA ILE A 326 22.23 2.10 -6.76
C ILE A 326 22.84 3.33 -6.05
N LEU A 327 22.69 4.54 -6.60
CA LEU A 327 23.35 5.76 -6.13
C LEU A 327 22.38 6.89 -5.75
N ASP A 328 21.20 6.97 -6.36
CA ASP A 328 20.20 7.99 -6.10
C ASP A 328 19.25 7.53 -4.99
N LYS A 329 19.05 8.36 -3.94
CA LYS A 329 18.05 8.10 -2.90
C LYS A 329 16.67 7.95 -3.56
N ALA A 330 15.96 6.88 -3.20
CA ALA A 330 14.59 6.64 -3.62
C ALA A 330 13.63 7.64 -2.95
N ASP A 331 12.63 8.12 -3.69
CA ASP A 331 11.59 9.03 -3.17
C ASP A 331 10.61 8.29 -2.26
N PHE A 332 10.50 6.96 -2.44
CA PHE A 332 9.77 6.03 -1.58
C PHE A 332 10.33 4.62 -1.78
N VAL A 333 9.98 3.68 -0.91
CA VAL A 333 10.32 2.25 -1.06
C VAL A 333 9.03 1.45 -0.98
N LEU A 334 8.98 0.33 -1.72
CA LEU A 334 7.88 -0.62 -1.68
C LEU A 334 8.33 -2.02 -1.24
N GLU A 335 7.44 -2.72 -0.56
CA GLU A 335 7.39 -4.18 -0.64
C GLU A 335 6.56 -4.61 -1.86
N VAL A 336 7.01 -5.68 -2.52
CA VAL A 336 6.21 -6.41 -3.52
C VAL A 336 6.05 -7.85 -3.06
N GLU A 337 4.80 -8.26 -2.90
CA GLU A 337 4.43 -9.66 -2.71
C GLU A 337 4.18 -10.31 -4.08
N GLY A 338 4.98 -11.33 -4.40
CA GLY A 338 4.91 -12.06 -5.67
C GLY A 338 4.66 -13.55 -5.48
N SER A 339 4.49 -14.28 -6.58
CA SER A 339 4.22 -15.73 -6.59
C SER A 339 5.38 -16.62 -6.09
N GLY A 340 6.39 -16.06 -5.45
CA GLY A 340 7.47 -16.77 -4.75
C GLY A 340 7.74 -16.25 -3.33
N GLY A 341 6.88 -15.38 -2.78
CA GLY A 341 7.05 -14.71 -1.49
C GLY A 341 7.20 -13.18 -1.61
N VAL A 342 7.47 -12.53 -0.47
CA VAL A 342 7.62 -11.07 -0.35
C VAL A 342 9.07 -10.64 -0.58
N GLN A 343 9.26 -9.53 -1.29
CA GLN A 343 10.52 -8.79 -1.39
C GLN A 343 10.29 -7.34 -0.98
N GLY A 344 10.80 -6.96 0.19
CA GLY A 344 10.93 -5.56 0.60
C GLY A 344 12.11 -4.86 -0.07
N GLY A 345 12.19 -3.53 0.09
CA GLY A 345 13.35 -2.75 -0.34
C GLY A 345 13.39 -2.39 -1.83
N ILE A 346 12.25 -2.38 -2.54
CA ILE A 346 12.20 -2.00 -3.96
C ILE A 346 12.14 -0.48 -4.09
N PRO A 347 13.14 0.18 -4.70
CA PRO A 347 13.21 1.63 -4.75
C PRO A 347 12.20 2.21 -5.74
N GLY A 348 11.49 3.25 -5.28
CA GLY A 348 10.54 4.02 -6.04
C GLY A 348 10.98 5.47 -6.27
N TYR A 349 10.55 6.03 -7.39
CA TYR A 349 10.92 7.39 -7.83
C TYR A 349 9.72 8.07 -8.49
N TYR A 350 9.69 9.39 -8.49
CA TYR A 350 8.79 10.19 -9.34
C TYR A 350 9.47 10.61 -10.63
N ILE A 351 8.75 10.51 -11.76
CA ILE A 351 9.18 11.07 -13.06
C ILE A 351 8.29 12.25 -13.48
N ASP A 352 8.88 13.23 -14.16
CA ASP A 352 8.21 14.47 -14.59
C ASP A 352 6.92 14.19 -15.40
N GLU A 353 6.97 13.23 -16.34
CA GLU A 353 5.86 12.95 -17.25
C GLU A 353 5.80 11.50 -17.74
N LEU A 354 4.58 10.97 -17.87
CA LEU A 354 4.26 9.73 -18.60
C LEU A 354 3.15 10.03 -19.62
N ASN A 355 3.36 9.66 -20.88
CA ASN A 355 2.43 9.86 -22.00
C ASN A 355 2.04 8.51 -22.63
N LEU A 356 0.75 8.34 -22.96
CA LEU A 356 0.26 7.22 -23.78
C LEU A 356 -0.28 7.78 -25.10
N ASP A 357 0.25 7.31 -26.22
CA ASP A 357 -0.08 7.92 -27.52
C ASP A 357 -1.51 7.53 -27.97
N THR A 358 -2.39 8.52 -27.96
CA THR A 358 -3.84 8.31 -27.84
C THR A 358 -4.63 9.06 -28.90
N ALA A 359 -5.41 8.30 -29.70
CA ALA A 359 -6.32 8.88 -30.67
C ALA A 359 -7.59 9.42 -29.98
N GLY A 360 -7.91 10.70 -30.23
CA GLY A 360 -9.13 11.37 -29.74
C GLY A 360 -8.88 12.43 -28.65
N GLY A 361 -7.76 12.37 -27.96
CA GLY A 361 -7.30 13.37 -26.99
C GLY A 361 -6.05 12.88 -26.25
N THR A 362 -5.23 13.80 -25.75
CA THR A 362 -3.98 13.45 -25.04
C THR A 362 -4.27 12.72 -23.73
N PHE A 363 -3.55 11.62 -23.49
CA PHE A 363 -3.38 11.01 -22.17
C PHE A 363 -1.94 11.25 -21.69
N ARG A 364 -1.81 12.11 -20.68
CA ARG A 364 -0.54 12.60 -20.15
C ARG A 364 -0.70 12.85 -18.66
N LEU A 365 0.23 12.33 -17.88
CA LEU A 365 0.27 12.39 -16.43
C LEU A 365 1.61 13.02 -16.02
N GLN A 366 1.64 13.69 -14.87
CA GLN A 366 2.81 14.41 -14.36
C GLN A 366 3.06 14.03 -12.91
N ASN A 367 4.32 14.09 -12.47
CA ASN A 367 4.79 13.61 -11.18
C ASN A 367 4.29 12.18 -10.91
N VAL A 368 4.77 11.25 -11.74
CA VAL A 368 4.25 9.87 -11.81
C VAL A 368 5.16 8.94 -11.01
N PRO A 369 4.66 8.26 -9.96
CA PRO A 369 5.46 7.29 -9.22
C PRO A 369 5.68 6.01 -10.05
N ILE A 370 6.90 5.49 -9.96
CA ILE A 370 7.37 4.25 -10.57
C ILE A 370 8.22 3.46 -9.58
N ALA A 371 8.31 2.14 -9.74
CA ALA A 371 9.26 1.28 -9.01
C ALA A 371 10.31 0.72 -9.98
N VAL A 372 11.52 0.48 -9.48
CA VAL A 372 12.60 -0.11 -10.29
C VAL A 372 12.82 -1.58 -9.90
N LEU A 373 12.43 -2.51 -10.77
CA LEU A 373 12.58 -3.95 -10.60
C LEU A 373 12.77 -4.64 -11.95
N ASP A 374 13.81 -5.48 -12.07
CA ASP A 374 14.09 -6.25 -13.28
C ASP A 374 13.22 -7.52 -13.37
N VAL A 375 12.02 -7.37 -13.95
CA VAL A 375 11.09 -8.49 -14.17
C VAL A 375 11.47 -9.31 -15.41
N THR A 376 11.62 -10.63 -15.23
CA THR A 376 11.86 -11.58 -16.32
C THR A 376 10.72 -11.60 -17.34
N ASN A 377 11.05 -11.59 -18.64
CA ASN A 377 10.07 -11.64 -19.71
C ASN A 377 9.40 -13.03 -19.82
N PRO A 378 8.08 -13.16 -19.68
CA PRO A 378 7.40 -14.47 -19.73
C PRO A 378 7.51 -15.15 -21.10
N ASN A 379 7.62 -14.38 -22.18
CA ASN A 379 7.78 -14.89 -23.55
C ASN A 379 9.25 -15.12 -23.97
N ASP A 380 10.21 -14.65 -23.18
CA ASP A 380 11.65 -14.92 -23.37
C ASP A 380 12.39 -14.91 -22.01
N PRO A 381 12.34 -16.02 -21.25
CA PRO A 381 12.87 -16.05 -19.87
C PRO A 381 14.39 -15.88 -19.72
N GLY A 382 15.13 -15.62 -20.81
CA GLY A 382 16.52 -15.19 -20.79
C GLY A 382 16.71 -13.66 -20.74
N ASN A 383 15.64 -12.89 -20.83
CA ASN A 383 15.65 -11.42 -20.93
C ASN A 383 14.68 -10.76 -19.94
N VAL A 384 14.86 -9.45 -19.72
CA VAL A 384 14.04 -8.58 -18.86
C VAL A 384 13.15 -7.68 -19.72
N ILE A 385 11.90 -7.42 -19.31
CA ILE A 385 11.01 -6.46 -20.00
C ILE A 385 11.38 -5.01 -19.67
N ASN A 386 11.09 -4.05 -20.57
CA ASN A 386 11.35 -2.63 -20.29
C ASN A 386 10.61 -2.15 -19.03
N GLY A 387 9.41 -2.68 -18.79
CA GLY A 387 8.58 -2.43 -17.63
C GLY A 387 7.16 -2.98 -17.78
N ILE A 388 6.36 -2.76 -16.75
CA ILE A 388 4.93 -3.13 -16.60
C ILE A 388 4.13 -1.85 -16.38
N LEU A 389 3.00 -1.69 -17.06
CA LEU A 389 2.09 -0.56 -16.90
C LEU A 389 0.91 -0.93 -15.99
N GLY A 390 1.00 -0.57 -14.71
CA GLY A 390 -0.02 -0.84 -13.69
C GLY A 390 -1.22 0.13 -13.69
N MET A 391 -2.19 -0.16 -12.82
CA MET A 391 -3.51 0.48 -12.81
C MET A 391 -3.56 1.89 -12.20
N HIS A 392 -2.55 2.33 -11.45
CA HIS A 392 -2.52 3.65 -10.80
C HIS A 392 -2.68 4.83 -11.77
N LEU A 393 -2.16 4.71 -12.99
CA LEU A 393 -2.31 5.70 -14.07
C LEU A 393 -3.77 5.93 -14.47
N PHE A 394 -4.64 4.94 -14.27
CA PHE A 394 -6.05 4.95 -14.67
C PHE A 394 -7.01 5.22 -13.50
N ASN A 395 -6.48 5.54 -12.32
CA ASN A 395 -7.29 5.93 -11.17
C ASN A 395 -8.32 7.02 -11.51
N GLY A 396 -9.54 6.85 -11.03
CA GLY A 396 -10.65 7.75 -11.32
C GLY A 396 -11.08 7.80 -12.79
N ARG A 397 -10.73 6.82 -13.63
CA ARG A 397 -11.16 6.72 -15.04
C ARG A 397 -11.73 5.35 -15.37
N ASN A 398 -12.69 5.31 -16.29
CA ASN A 398 -13.13 4.07 -16.89
C ASN A 398 -12.17 3.67 -18.01
N ILE A 399 -11.87 2.37 -18.10
CA ILE A 399 -11.08 1.79 -19.19
C ILE A 399 -11.81 0.60 -19.82
N ALA A 400 -11.55 0.34 -21.10
CA ALA A 400 -11.98 -0.87 -21.78
C ALA A 400 -10.82 -1.47 -22.60
N ILE A 401 -10.61 -2.77 -22.43
CA ILE A 401 -9.56 -3.56 -23.06
C ILE A 401 -10.24 -4.44 -24.11
N ASP A 402 -10.05 -4.12 -25.39
CA ASP A 402 -10.60 -4.90 -26.51
C ASP A 402 -9.45 -5.58 -27.25
N ALA A 403 -9.19 -6.82 -26.85
CA ALA A 403 -8.03 -7.57 -27.31
C ALA A 403 -8.19 -8.06 -28.77
N ASN A 404 -9.41 -8.09 -29.32
CA ASN A 404 -9.67 -8.51 -30.70
C ASN A 404 -10.88 -7.81 -31.34
N ALA A 405 -10.81 -6.48 -31.48
CA ALA A 405 -11.88 -5.66 -32.07
C ALA A 405 -12.22 -5.99 -33.55
N SER A 406 -11.48 -6.88 -34.21
CA SER A 406 -11.59 -7.17 -35.66
C SER A 406 -12.88 -7.91 -36.05
N VAL A 407 -13.44 -8.72 -35.13
CA VAL A 407 -14.59 -9.61 -35.38
C VAL A 407 -15.88 -8.83 -35.65
N GLY A 408 -16.00 -7.61 -35.11
CA GLY A 408 -17.18 -6.72 -35.19
C GLY A 408 -17.41 -5.96 -36.50
N GLN A 409 -17.04 -6.52 -37.66
CA GLN A 409 -17.08 -5.87 -39.00
C GLN A 409 -16.02 -4.75 -39.22
N GLY A 410 -14.74 -5.15 -39.34
CA GLY A 410 -13.69 -4.27 -39.89
C GLY A 410 -13.01 -3.35 -38.87
N GLY A 411 -12.89 -3.82 -37.62
CA GLY A 411 -12.26 -3.08 -36.53
C GLY A 411 -10.75 -2.81 -36.72
N ALA A 412 -10.27 -1.86 -35.94
CA ALA A 412 -8.87 -1.49 -35.79
C ALA A 412 -8.08 -2.56 -34.99
N PRO A 413 -6.73 -2.49 -34.89
CA PRO A 413 -5.94 -3.35 -34.00
C PRO A 413 -6.40 -3.33 -32.53
N PRO A 414 -5.92 -4.27 -31.69
CA PRO A 414 -6.21 -4.33 -30.26
C PRO A 414 -6.04 -2.97 -29.57
N ALA A 415 -6.86 -2.69 -28.56
CA ALA A 415 -7.01 -1.32 -28.08
C ALA A 415 -7.34 -1.21 -26.59
N LEU A 416 -6.76 -0.18 -25.97
CA LEU A 416 -7.15 0.35 -24.68
C LEU A 416 -7.94 1.63 -24.92
N TYR A 417 -9.18 1.66 -24.48
CA TYR A 417 -10.04 2.84 -24.50
C TYR A 417 -10.08 3.47 -23.11
N ILE A 418 -10.00 4.80 -23.03
CA ILE A 418 -9.86 5.54 -21.76
C ILE A 418 -10.83 6.73 -21.74
N SER A 419 -11.57 6.89 -20.64
CA SER A 419 -12.48 8.02 -20.43
C SER A 419 -11.78 9.30 -19.94
N ASP A 420 -12.54 10.40 -19.86
CA ASP A 420 -12.22 11.49 -18.92
C ASP A 420 -12.41 11.05 -17.46
N PRO A 421 -11.93 11.81 -16.46
CA PRO A 421 -12.13 11.47 -15.06
C PRO A 421 -13.62 11.36 -14.72
N VAL A 422 -13.97 10.31 -13.96
CA VAL A 422 -15.31 10.05 -13.43
C VAL A 422 -15.39 10.35 -11.93
N THR A 423 -14.25 10.49 -11.27
CA THR A 423 -14.13 11.11 -9.94
C THR A 423 -14.16 12.63 -10.04
N HIS A 424 -14.48 13.30 -8.93
CA HIS A 424 -14.53 14.76 -8.84
C HIS A 424 -13.94 15.26 -7.53
N GLU A 425 -13.34 16.44 -7.55
CA GLU A 425 -12.73 17.04 -6.37
C GLU A 425 -13.80 17.57 -5.39
N ALA A 426 -13.68 17.22 -4.10
CA ALA A 426 -14.52 17.74 -3.03
C ALA A 426 -13.63 18.44 -1.98
N ARG A 427 -13.61 19.77 -2.01
CA ARG A 427 -12.82 20.60 -1.08
C ARG A 427 -13.53 20.80 0.24
N TRP A 428 -12.81 20.59 1.33
CA TRP A 428 -13.17 21.14 2.64
C TRP A 428 -13.22 22.67 2.55
N GLY A 429 -14.31 23.26 3.04
CA GLY A 429 -14.62 24.68 2.94
C GLY A 429 -14.77 25.37 4.29
N ASN A 430 -14.77 24.62 5.40
CA ASN A 430 -14.89 25.19 6.74
C ASN A 430 -13.62 25.94 7.16
N GLN A 431 -13.81 27.17 7.65
CA GLN A 431 -12.75 28.05 8.15
C GLN A 431 -12.99 28.46 9.63
N GLY A 432 -13.82 27.68 10.35
CA GLY A 432 -13.85 27.60 11.82
C GLY A 432 -12.78 26.63 12.36
N PRO A 433 -12.65 26.48 13.69
CA PRO A 433 -11.68 25.55 14.30
C PRO A 433 -12.13 24.08 14.20
N ASP A 434 -13.43 23.80 14.33
CA ASP A 434 -14.02 22.46 14.21
C ASP A 434 -15.09 22.45 13.10
N GLY A 435 -15.26 21.31 12.44
CA GLY A 435 -16.43 20.97 11.61
C GLY A 435 -16.72 19.46 11.62
N ALA A 436 -17.93 19.07 11.24
CA ALA A 436 -18.32 17.65 11.13
C ALA A 436 -18.24 17.17 9.68
N TRP A 437 -17.69 15.97 9.44
CA TRP A 437 -17.45 15.45 8.08
C TRP A 437 -18.75 15.26 7.27
N ASP A 438 -19.83 14.82 7.92
CA ASP A 438 -21.15 14.61 7.31
C ASP A 438 -21.94 15.92 7.06
N ALA A 439 -21.53 17.02 7.72
CA ALA A 439 -22.20 18.30 7.59
C ALA A 439 -21.82 18.97 6.26
N GLY A 440 -22.69 18.85 5.25
CA GLY A 440 -22.47 19.44 3.92
C GLY A 440 -22.19 20.95 3.87
N GLY A 441 -22.46 21.70 4.94
CA GLY A 441 -22.06 23.11 5.07
C GLY A 441 -20.56 23.33 5.23
N GLU A 442 -19.81 22.30 5.64
CA GLU A 442 -18.35 22.33 5.83
C GLU A 442 -17.58 22.07 4.54
N TRP A 443 -18.27 21.76 3.44
CA TRP A 443 -17.69 21.45 2.13
C TRP A 443 -18.05 22.51 1.09
N VAL A 444 -17.13 22.85 0.19
CA VAL A 444 -17.33 23.89 -0.84
C VAL A 444 -18.51 23.57 -1.77
N ALA A 445 -18.85 22.29 -1.95
CA ALA A 445 -19.98 21.83 -2.74
C ALA A 445 -21.36 22.01 -2.06
N GLY A 446 -21.41 22.29 -0.75
CA GLY A 446 -22.66 22.37 0.03
C GLY A 446 -23.28 21.02 0.38
N ALA A 447 -22.54 19.92 0.17
CA ALA A 447 -22.91 18.54 0.48
C ALA A 447 -21.65 17.76 0.89
N ALA A 448 -21.80 16.77 1.78
CA ALA A 448 -20.70 15.88 2.15
C ALA A 448 -20.28 14.99 0.96
N PRO A 449 -19.00 14.59 0.87
CA PRO A 449 -18.48 13.75 -0.19
C PRO A 449 -19.05 12.33 -0.13
N GLY A 450 -18.92 11.61 -1.23
CA GLY A 450 -19.26 10.19 -1.34
C GLY A 450 -18.22 9.44 -2.18
N LEU A 451 -18.48 8.17 -2.50
CA LEU A 451 -17.53 7.23 -3.10
C LEU A 451 -16.88 7.63 -4.46
N LEU A 452 -17.34 8.69 -5.14
CA LEU A 452 -16.70 9.26 -6.35
C LEU A 452 -16.00 10.61 -6.10
N ALA A 453 -15.95 11.07 -4.85
CA ALA A 453 -15.31 12.31 -4.45
C ALA A 453 -13.86 12.06 -4.02
N ASP A 454 -12.93 12.80 -4.63
CA ASP A 454 -11.56 12.95 -4.16
C ASP A 454 -11.57 14.05 -3.09
N ALA A 455 -11.51 13.66 -1.81
CA ALA A 455 -11.73 14.54 -0.67
C ALA A 455 -10.45 15.31 -0.32
N GLN A 456 -10.42 16.59 -0.70
CA GLN A 456 -9.30 17.49 -0.46
C GLN A 456 -9.54 18.25 0.84
N VAL A 457 -8.95 17.74 1.92
CA VAL A 457 -9.17 18.15 3.31
C VAL A 457 -7.98 18.99 3.76
N VAL A 458 -8.04 20.29 3.51
CA VAL A 458 -6.90 21.20 3.64
C VAL A 458 -7.21 22.36 4.59
N ALA A 459 -6.30 22.65 5.52
CA ALA A 459 -6.39 23.80 6.41
C ALA A 459 -5.76 25.06 5.80
N GLU A 460 -6.54 26.13 5.67
CA GLU A 460 -6.04 27.46 5.30
C GLU A 460 -6.01 28.41 6.52
N GLY A 461 -4.87 29.10 6.73
CA GLY A 461 -4.77 30.30 7.56
C GLY A 461 -4.86 30.13 9.08
N GLY A 462 -4.94 28.89 9.58
CA GLY A 462 -4.94 28.54 11.00
C GLY A 462 -5.49 27.13 11.22
N ASP A 463 -5.23 26.55 12.39
CA ASP A 463 -5.49 25.14 12.68
C ASP A 463 -6.99 24.76 12.63
N ARG A 464 -7.26 23.53 12.18
CA ARG A 464 -8.59 22.99 11.87
C ARG A 464 -8.73 21.54 12.34
N THR A 465 -9.95 21.15 12.71
CA THR A 465 -10.38 19.76 12.91
C THR A 465 -11.60 19.46 12.03
N ALA A 466 -11.58 18.31 11.33
CA ALA A 466 -12.75 17.66 10.74
C ALA A 466 -13.07 16.38 11.53
N ARG A 467 -14.26 16.30 12.14
CA ARG A 467 -14.68 15.15 12.96
C ARG A 467 -15.50 14.14 12.13
N VAL A 468 -14.99 12.91 12.01
CA VAL A 468 -15.71 11.75 11.46
C VAL A 468 -16.37 11.01 12.64
N ALA A 469 -17.64 11.34 12.89
CA ALA A 469 -18.42 10.84 14.03
C ALA A 469 -19.45 9.75 13.64
N ALA A 470 -19.38 9.26 12.40
CA ALA A 470 -20.14 8.16 11.82
C ALA A 470 -19.45 7.73 10.52
N ASP A 471 -19.76 6.53 10.00
CA ASP A 471 -19.11 5.99 8.80
C ASP A 471 -19.15 6.93 7.59
N ALA A 472 -17.97 7.21 7.03
CA ALA A 472 -17.75 8.07 5.88
C ALA A 472 -17.03 7.30 4.75
N LEU A 473 -17.47 7.48 3.51
CA LEU A 473 -16.95 6.72 2.36
C LEU A 473 -16.66 7.64 1.16
N VAL A 474 -15.39 7.73 0.77
CA VAL A 474 -14.90 8.60 -0.33
C VAL A 474 -13.97 7.86 -1.30
N TYR A 475 -13.64 8.46 -2.44
CA TYR A 475 -12.73 7.84 -3.42
C TYR A 475 -11.28 7.82 -2.92
N ARG A 476 -10.78 9.00 -2.55
CA ARG A 476 -9.50 9.24 -1.86
C ARG A 476 -9.71 10.30 -0.78
N ALA A 477 -8.80 10.37 0.18
CA ALA A 477 -8.66 11.53 1.06
C ALA A 477 -7.22 12.05 1.00
N THR A 478 -7.05 13.35 0.83
CA THR A 478 -5.78 14.07 0.99
C THR A 478 -5.93 15.04 2.15
N ILE A 479 -5.06 14.91 3.16
CA ILE A 479 -5.14 15.66 4.42
C ILE A 479 -3.85 16.48 4.57
N ALA A 480 -3.95 17.82 4.56
CA ALA A 480 -2.78 18.71 4.46
C ALA A 480 -2.99 20.08 5.15
N GLY A 481 -1.90 20.79 5.47
CA GLY A 481 -1.94 22.11 6.09
C GLY A 481 -1.18 23.19 5.30
N GLU A 482 -1.86 24.24 4.83
CA GLU A 482 -1.20 25.34 4.13
C GLU A 482 -0.54 26.36 5.07
N ALA A 483 0.63 26.86 4.66
CA ALA A 483 1.35 27.95 5.31
C ALA A 483 1.65 27.77 6.82
N GLY A 484 1.72 26.51 7.28
CA GLY A 484 2.00 26.17 8.68
C GLY A 484 0.76 26.07 9.58
N ALA A 485 -0.45 26.07 9.01
CA ALA A 485 -1.65 25.59 9.71
C ALA A 485 -1.64 24.06 9.82
N LYS A 486 -2.32 23.50 10.83
CA LYS A 486 -2.62 22.07 10.92
C LYS A 486 -4.04 21.72 10.48
N MET A 487 -4.20 20.62 9.75
CA MET A 487 -5.51 20.00 9.46
C MET A 487 -5.58 18.62 10.13
N THR A 488 -6.34 18.51 11.22
CA THR A 488 -6.61 17.23 11.88
C THR A 488 -7.91 16.62 11.35
N VAL A 489 -7.90 15.35 10.98
CA VAL A 489 -9.09 14.53 10.83
C VAL A 489 -9.20 13.61 12.04
N GLU A 490 -10.20 13.85 12.88
CA GLU A 490 -10.47 13.04 14.08
C GLU A 490 -11.50 11.97 13.73
N VAL A 491 -11.13 10.69 13.85
CA VAL A 491 -12.03 9.54 13.61
C VAL A 491 -12.45 8.98 14.96
N ALA A 492 -13.72 9.17 15.30
CA ALA A 492 -14.28 8.79 16.60
C ALA A 492 -14.43 7.28 16.78
N ALA A 493 -14.46 6.81 18.03
CA ALA A 493 -14.91 5.47 18.37
C ALA A 493 -16.26 5.11 17.70
N ASP A 494 -16.39 3.84 17.32
CA ASP A 494 -17.52 3.30 16.54
C ASP A 494 -17.75 3.95 15.15
N ALA A 495 -16.78 4.70 14.60
CA ALA A 495 -16.85 5.28 13.25
C ALA A 495 -15.67 4.88 12.34
N THR A 496 -15.97 4.69 11.05
CA THR A 496 -15.00 4.34 10.00
C THR A 496 -14.81 5.50 9.01
N LEU A 497 -13.57 5.91 8.74
CA LEU A 497 -13.25 6.67 7.52
C LEU A 497 -12.74 5.69 6.46
N THR A 498 -13.59 5.36 5.48
CA THR A 498 -13.24 4.46 4.38
C THR A 498 -12.85 5.23 3.13
N THR A 499 -11.65 4.95 2.58
CA THR A 499 -11.27 5.37 1.22
C THR A 499 -11.23 4.17 0.27
N TYR A 500 -11.65 4.38 -0.99
CA TYR A 500 -11.58 3.36 -2.04
C TYR A 500 -10.17 3.15 -2.59
N GLY A 501 -9.38 4.23 -2.70
CA GLY A 501 -7.94 4.19 -2.94
C GLY A 501 -7.17 4.55 -1.67
N GLU A 502 -6.05 5.26 -1.84
CA GLU A 502 -5.23 5.75 -0.74
C GLU A 502 -5.96 6.77 0.17
N THR A 503 -5.58 6.76 1.45
CA THR A 503 -5.57 7.96 2.28
C THR A 503 -4.15 8.49 2.29
N ARG A 504 -3.98 9.77 1.95
CA ARG A 504 -2.70 10.46 1.92
C ARG A 504 -2.69 11.59 2.95
N ILE A 505 -1.67 11.61 3.80
CA ILE A 505 -1.42 12.69 4.75
C ILE A 505 -0.12 13.37 4.33
N ASP A 506 -0.19 14.68 4.09
CA ASP A 506 0.93 15.54 3.69
C ASP A 506 1.33 16.49 4.83
N ALA A 507 2.35 17.32 4.59
CA ALA A 507 2.83 18.32 5.53
C ALA A 507 1.71 19.13 6.20
N GLY A 508 1.69 19.12 7.54
CA GLY A 508 0.66 19.80 8.35
C GLY A 508 -0.71 19.10 8.39
N GLY A 509 -0.88 18.01 7.65
CA GLY A 509 -2.00 17.08 7.82
C GLY A 509 -1.79 16.16 9.03
N ALA A 510 -2.89 15.83 9.70
CA ALA A 510 -2.92 14.86 10.78
C ALA A 510 -4.19 13.99 10.71
N VAL A 511 -4.07 12.70 11.02
CA VAL A 511 -5.21 11.86 11.44
C VAL A 511 -5.05 11.54 12.92
N HIS A 512 -6.14 11.63 13.67
CA HIS A 512 -6.24 11.23 15.06
C HIS A 512 -7.34 10.17 15.21
N LEU A 513 -6.97 8.97 15.64
CA LEU A 513 -7.93 7.91 15.95
C LEU A 513 -8.32 7.98 17.44
N GLU A 514 -9.59 8.23 17.72
CA GLU A 514 -10.16 8.22 19.08
C GLU A 514 -10.87 6.88 19.33
N GLY A 515 -10.21 5.76 19.05
CA GLY A 515 -10.79 4.41 19.00
C GLY A 515 -11.54 4.08 17.70
N GLY A 516 -11.41 4.93 16.68
CA GLY A 516 -12.02 4.77 15.36
C GLY A 516 -11.21 3.91 14.38
N VAL A 517 -11.70 3.79 13.15
CA VAL A 517 -11.07 3.00 12.08
C VAL A 517 -10.77 3.87 10.85
N LEU A 518 -9.50 3.86 10.40
CA LEU A 518 -9.11 4.34 9.08
C LEU A 518 -8.97 3.14 8.14
N ASP A 519 -9.84 3.04 7.13
CA ASP A 519 -9.96 1.85 6.26
C ASP A 519 -9.69 2.24 4.79
N ALA A 520 -8.47 2.03 4.32
CA ALA A 520 -7.98 2.51 3.02
C ALA A 520 -7.45 1.37 2.14
N GLN A 521 -7.08 1.65 0.89
CA GLN A 521 -6.26 0.71 0.13
C GLN A 521 -4.79 0.75 0.61
N TYR A 522 -4.27 1.96 0.81
CA TYR A 522 -2.97 2.24 1.41
C TYR A 522 -3.14 3.49 2.29
N VAL A 523 -2.34 3.63 3.34
CA VAL A 523 -2.21 4.89 4.08
C VAL A 523 -0.78 5.38 3.94
N ASN A 524 -0.59 6.56 3.35
CA ASN A 524 0.73 7.14 3.08
C ASN A 524 0.94 8.39 3.95
N LEU A 525 2.02 8.40 4.76
CA LEU A 525 2.44 9.53 5.59
C LEU A 525 3.70 10.17 4.98
N ASN A 526 3.54 11.35 4.37
CA ASN A 526 4.64 12.09 3.74
C ASN A 526 5.37 13.03 4.72
N GLU A 527 6.35 13.81 4.24
CA GLU A 527 7.13 14.76 5.05
C GLU A 527 6.23 15.64 5.93
N GLY A 528 6.40 15.58 7.25
CA GLY A 528 5.66 16.42 8.20
C GLY A 528 4.17 16.08 8.36
N ALA A 529 3.74 14.90 7.91
CA ALA A 529 2.45 14.31 8.23
C ALA A 529 2.42 13.68 9.63
N VAL A 530 1.24 13.55 10.23
CA VAL A 530 1.05 12.82 11.50
C VAL A 530 -0.11 11.82 11.39
N LEU A 531 0.10 10.59 11.88
CA LEU A 531 -0.96 9.67 12.26
C LEU A 531 -0.81 9.37 13.75
N ARG A 532 -1.84 9.66 14.55
CA ARG A 532 -1.84 9.46 16.01
C ARG A 532 -3.09 8.77 16.53
N GLY A 533 -3.05 8.20 17.73
CA GLY A 533 -4.22 7.72 18.46
C GLY A 533 -4.25 6.22 18.75
N GLU A 534 -5.40 5.77 19.28
CA GLU A 534 -5.75 4.37 19.49
C GLU A 534 -6.84 3.94 18.49
N GLY A 535 -6.86 2.68 18.06
CA GLY A 535 -7.84 2.18 17.10
C GLY A 535 -7.23 1.30 16.01
N THR A 536 -7.81 1.33 14.81
CA THR A 536 -7.42 0.44 13.70
C THR A 536 -7.09 1.19 12.42
N VAL A 537 -6.00 0.80 11.76
CA VAL A 537 -5.66 1.13 10.39
C VAL A 537 -5.82 -0.13 9.54
N ALA A 538 -6.87 -0.20 8.74
CA ALA A 538 -7.09 -1.30 7.80
C ALA A 538 -6.60 -0.89 6.40
N VAL A 539 -5.80 -1.76 5.79
CA VAL A 539 -5.20 -1.55 4.46
C VAL A 539 -5.42 -2.76 3.54
N GLY A 540 -5.23 -2.55 2.24
CA GLY A 540 -5.43 -3.57 1.21
C GLY A 540 -6.84 -3.63 0.61
N VAL A 541 -7.10 -4.74 -0.08
CA VAL A 541 -8.29 -4.99 -0.91
C VAL A 541 -8.73 -6.45 -0.78
N GLY A 542 -9.58 -6.76 0.20
CA GLY A 542 -10.13 -8.10 0.36
C GLY A 542 -9.04 -9.17 0.51
N PRO A 543 -8.84 -10.07 -0.47
CA PRO A 543 -7.78 -11.08 -0.46
C PRO A 543 -6.39 -10.56 -0.90
N ILE A 544 -6.25 -9.28 -1.27
CA ILE A 544 -4.94 -8.64 -1.52
C ILE A 544 -4.60 -7.75 -0.34
N GLU A 545 -3.39 -7.91 0.18
CA GLU A 545 -2.88 -7.18 1.33
C GLU A 545 -2.40 -5.77 0.95
N GLY A 546 -2.22 -4.91 1.94
CA GLY A 546 -1.73 -3.54 1.76
C GLY A 546 -0.90 -3.07 2.95
N ALA A 547 -0.35 -1.87 2.85
CA ALA A 547 0.56 -1.32 3.84
C ALA A 547 0.12 0.04 4.38
N LEU A 548 0.31 0.24 5.68
CA LEU A 548 0.53 1.57 6.28
C LEU A 548 1.99 1.94 6.01
N ARG A 549 2.22 2.99 5.20
CA ARG A 549 3.54 3.45 4.79
C ARG A 549 3.85 4.79 5.45
N ASN A 550 4.79 4.79 6.39
CA ASN A 550 5.38 6.01 6.89
C ASN A 550 6.63 6.34 6.04
N LEU A 551 6.49 7.31 5.13
CA LEU A 551 7.52 7.63 4.12
C LEU A 551 8.50 8.70 4.64
N ALA A 552 7.99 9.73 5.31
CA ALA A 552 8.77 10.77 6.01
C ALA A 552 7.95 11.50 7.10
N GLY A 553 6.91 10.83 7.61
CA GLY A 553 5.97 11.36 8.59
C GLY A 553 6.20 10.81 9.99
N ARG A 554 5.26 11.12 10.89
CA ARG A 554 5.26 10.65 12.28
C ARG A 554 4.08 9.72 12.54
N LEU A 555 4.37 8.53 13.04
CA LEU A 555 3.40 7.59 13.58
C LEU A 555 3.47 7.63 15.11
N GLU A 556 2.55 8.34 15.75
CA GLU A 556 2.39 8.36 17.21
C GLU A 556 1.42 7.24 17.60
N VAL A 557 1.88 6.25 18.34
CA VAL A 557 0.97 5.25 18.91
C VAL A 557 0.37 5.86 20.18
N GLY A 558 -0.93 5.68 20.42
CA GLY A 558 -1.59 6.23 21.60
C GLY A 558 -2.00 7.71 21.49
N GLY A 559 -2.47 8.26 22.61
CA GLY A 559 -3.19 9.53 22.66
C GLY A 559 -2.59 10.55 23.63
N ASP A 560 -3.34 10.89 24.68
CA ASP A 560 -2.86 11.64 25.85
C ASP A 560 -2.53 10.65 27.01
N GLY A 561 -1.99 9.48 26.66
CA GLY A 561 -1.87 8.30 27.51
C GLY A 561 -1.86 7.00 26.68
N PRO A 562 -1.60 5.84 27.31
CA PRO A 562 -1.25 4.60 26.62
C PRO A 562 -2.44 4.01 25.86
N GLY A 563 -2.26 3.68 24.59
CA GLY A 563 -3.25 3.11 23.70
C GLY A 563 -2.70 1.99 22.80
N ASP A 564 -3.62 1.19 22.27
CA ASP A 564 -3.34 0.14 21.29
C ASP A 564 -3.64 0.68 19.87
N LEU A 565 -2.67 0.57 18.95
CA LEU A 565 -2.88 0.80 17.52
C LEU A 565 -2.74 -0.54 16.76
N HIS A 566 -3.72 -0.87 15.93
CA HIS A 566 -3.76 -2.12 15.18
C HIS A 566 -3.73 -1.87 13.67
N VAL A 567 -2.70 -2.38 12.99
CA VAL A 567 -2.58 -2.39 11.53
C VAL A 567 -3.05 -3.75 10.99
N ILE A 568 -4.16 -3.75 10.25
CA ILE A 568 -4.64 -4.92 9.51
C ILE A 568 -4.00 -4.88 8.12
N GLY A 569 -2.90 -5.62 7.97
CA GLY A 569 -2.02 -5.64 6.80
C GLY A 569 -0.55 -5.55 7.23
N ASP A 570 0.27 -4.88 6.41
CA ASP A 570 1.70 -4.63 6.67
C ASP A 570 1.96 -3.20 7.19
N LEU A 571 3.08 -3.03 7.88
CA LEU A 571 3.65 -1.75 8.28
C LEU A 571 5.00 -1.56 7.58
N SER A 572 5.21 -0.39 6.96
CA SER A 572 6.45 -0.02 6.30
C SER A 572 6.89 1.38 6.76
N THR A 573 8.16 1.53 7.14
CA THR A 573 8.77 2.77 7.63
C THR A 573 10.10 3.01 6.92
N LEU A 574 10.42 4.26 6.59
CA LEU A 574 11.62 4.65 5.82
C LEU A 574 12.59 5.53 6.62
N ASP A 575 13.73 5.88 6.03
CA ASP A 575 14.87 6.55 6.70
C ASP A 575 14.58 7.96 7.27
N GLU A 576 13.51 8.62 6.82
CA GLU A 576 13.03 9.92 7.36
C GLU A 576 11.72 9.78 8.19
N ALA A 577 11.26 8.56 8.45
CA ALA A 577 10.08 8.28 9.25
C ALA A 577 10.39 8.28 10.76
N VAL A 578 9.45 8.74 11.58
CA VAL A 578 9.50 8.58 13.06
C VAL A 578 8.34 7.72 13.53
N THR A 579 8.63 6.73 14.39
CA THR A 579 7.62 5.94 15.12
C THR A 579 7.78 6.19 16.62
N ALA A 580 6.72 6.67 17.26
CA ALA A 580 6.76 7.18 18.64
C ALA A 580 5.82 6.41 19.60
N PHE A 581 6.30 6.19 20.84
CA PHE A 581 5.59 5.48 21.91
C PHE A 581 5.78 6.16 23.28
N ASP A 582 4.74 6.25 24.10
CA ASP A 582 4.83 6.71 25.50
C ASP A 582 4.89 5.54 26.50
N LEU A 583 5.79 5.66 27.48
CA LEU A 583 5.84 4.80 28.68
C LEU A 583 5.20 5.53 29.86
N THR A 584 4.04 5.04 30.33
CA THR A 584 3.24 5.72 31.37
C THR A 584 3.16 4.92 32.68
N ALA A 585 2.57 5.52 33.71
CA ALA A 585 2.32 4.83 34.98
C ALA A 585 1.17 3.80 34.91
N ALA A 586 0.39 3.81 33.81
CA ALA A 586 -0.75 2.93 33.59
C ALA A 586 -0.45 1.77 32.63
N GLY A 587 0.47 1.97 31.69
CA GLY A 587 0.81 1.04 30.62
C GLY A 587 1.89 1.61 29.69
N HIS A 588 2.06 1.01 28.53
CA HIS A 588 2.86 1.53 27.43
C HIS A 588 2.02 1.48 26.16
N ASP A 589 2.35 2.33 25.20
CA ASP A 589 1.80 2.24 23.85
C ASP A 589 2.26 0.96 23.14
N ARG A 590 1.42 0.47 22.25
CA ARG A 590 1.61 -0.80 21.56
C ARG A 590 1.04 -0.78 20.13
N LEU A 591 1.89 -1.14 19.18
CA LEU A 591 1.58 -1.27 17.76
C LEU A 591 1.51 -2.76 17.37
N SER A 592 0.32 -3.24 17.07
CA SER A 592 0.12 -4.60 16.56
C SER A 592 -0.09 -4.58 15.05
N VAL A 593 0.59 -5.48 14.33
CA VAL A 593 0.56 -5.59 12.87
C VAL A 593 0.22 -7.04 12.50
N ASP A 594 -0.84 -7.25 11.71
CA ASP A 594 -1.33 -8.60 11.39
C ASP A 594 -0.30 -9.46 10.63
N ARG A 595 0.52 -8.83 9.78
CA ARG A 595 1.55 -9.50 8.97
C ARG A 595 2.96 -9.00 9.29
N PHE A 596 3.53 -8.14 8.45
CA PHE A 596 4.94 -7.77 8.49
C PHE A 596 5.16 -6.33 8.95
N ALA A 597 6.22 -6.12 9.72
CA ALA A 597 6.72 -4.78 10.05
C ALA A 597 8.13 -4.58 9.46
N PHE A 598 8.26 -3.67 8.51
CA PHE A 598 9.52 -3.27 7.88
C PHE A 598 10.00 -1.96 8.51
N LEU A 599 11.13 -2.03 9.20
CA LEU A 599 11.66 -0.99 10.10
C LEU A 599 12.86 -0.27 9.49
N ALA A 600 12.80 1.06 9.52
CA ALA A 600 13.88 2.01 9.27
C ALA A 600 13.50 3.36 9.92
N GLY A 601 14.39 4.35 9.86
CA GLY A 601 14.15 5.67 10.45
C GLY A 601 14.27 5.66 11.99
N GLU A 602 13.51 6.53 12.66
CA GLU A 602 13.68 6.82 14.08
C GLU A 602 12.63 6.13 14.97
N LEU A 603 13.10 5.46 16.02
CA LEU A 603 12.28 5.08 17.17
C LEU A 603 12.40 6.15 18.26
N GLU A 604 11.29 6.86 18.50
CA GLU A 604 11.18 7.76 19.64
C GLU A 604 10.41 7.06 20.77
N VAL A 605 10.91 7.14 22.00
CA VAL A 605 10.18 6.68 23.18
C VAL A 605 10.22 7.73 24.28
N SER A 606 9.04 8.10 24.76
CA SER A 606 8.86 9.05 25.86
C SER A 606 8.61 8.34 27.21
N LEU A 607 8.80 9.07 28.31
CA LEU A 607 8.58 8.56 29.68
C LEU A 607 7.89 9.62 30.53
N ASP A 608 6.69 9.27 30.99
CA ASP A 608 5.76 10.15 31.67
C ASP A 608 6.24 10.57 33.09
N GLU A 609 5.79 11.72 33.62
CA GLU A 609 6.36 12.29 34.85
C GLU A 609 6.14 11.37 36.07
N GLY A 610 7.25 10.85 36.61
CA GLY A 610 7.25 10.01 37.80
C GLY A 610 7.13 8.51 37.53
N VAL A 611 7.15 8.07 36.26
CA VAL A 611 7.30 6.66 35.91
C VAL A 611 8.72 6.19 36.23
N ALA A 612 8.83 4.99 36.80
CA ALA A 612 10.09 4.37 37.15
C ALA A 612 10.12 2.92 36.62
N PRO A 613 10.56 2.71 35.36
CA PRO A 613 10.73 1.39 34.77
C PRO A 613 11.49 0.44 35.69
N GLN A 614 10.95 -0.76 35.89
CA GLN A 614 11.64 -1.79 36.68
C GLN A 614 12.80 -2.35 35.87
N ILE A 615 14.01 -2.35 36.43
CA ILE A 615 15.18 -2.90 35.76
C ILE A 615 14.98 -4.39 35.43
N GLY A 616 15.22 -4.75 34.17
CA GLY A 616 14.94 -6.07 33.60
C GLY A 616 13.48 -6.30 33.17
N MET A 617 12.65 -5.25 33.13
CA MET A 617 11.33 -5.28 32.48
C MET A 617 11.47 -4.83 31.02
N GLY A 618 10.88 -5.61 30.12
CA GLY A 618 10.65 -5.25 28.73
C GLY A 618 9.26 -4.66 28.52
N PHE A 619 9.15 -3.79 27.51
CA PHE A 619 7.92 -3.20 26.98
C PHE A 619 7.80 -3.64 25.50
N GLU A 620 6.69 -4.25 25.11
CA GLU A 620 6.47 -4.80 23.76
C GLU A 620 5.86 -3.70 22.88
N LEU A 621 6.72 -2.90 22.24
CA LEU A 621 6.32 -1.72 21.48
C LEU A 621 5.64 -2.12 20.16
N ILE A 622 6.25 -3.07 19.42
CA ILE A 622 5.72 -3.60 18.16
C ILE A 622 5.53 -5.11 18.30
N ALA A 623 4.42 -5.63 17.80
CA ALA A 623 4.16 -7.06 17.62
C ALA A 623 3.66 -7.33 16.19
N ALA A 624 4.36 -8.18 15.43
CA ALA A 624 4.07 -8.49 14.02
C ALA A 624 3.78 -9.99 13.82
N GLY A 625 2.64 -10.31 13.19
CA GLY A 625 2.12 -11.68 13.07
C GLY A 625 2.99 -12.62 12.22
N ASP A 626 3.38 -12.18 11.02
CA ASP A 626 4.25 -12.96 10.12
C ASP A 626 5.75 -12.60 10.29
N GLY A 627 6.09 -11.38 10.73
CA GLY A 627 7.44 -11.08 11.24
C GLY A 627 7.91 -9.62 11.20
N VAL A 628 9.03 -9.35 11.87
CA VAL A 628 9.75 -8.05 11.85
C VAL A 628 10.99 -8.15 10.96
N PHE A 629 11.24 -7.11 10.16
CA PHE A 629 12.40 -6.98 9.28
C PHE A 629 13.01 -5.58 9.38
N GLY A 630 14.34 -5.50 9.33
CA GLY A 630 15.05 -4.23 9.57
C GLY A 630 15.17 -3.89 11.05
N GLU A 631 15.79 -2.75 11.31
CA GLU A 631 16.02 -2.15 12.63
C GLU A 631 15.87 -0.63 12.44
N PHE A 632 15.54 0.13 13.48
CA PHE A 632 15.51 1.59 13.40
C PHE A 632 16.94 2.15 13.28
N ASP A 633 17.14 3.08 12.35
CA ASP A 633 18.42 3.75 12.06
C ASP A 633 18.85 4.71 13.18
N SER A 634 17.90 5.27 13.93
CA SER A 634 18.16 6.10 15.13
C SER A 634 17.17 5.82 16.27
N LEU A 635 17.59 6.16 17.49
CA LEU A 635 16.85 5.92 18.73
C LEU A 635 16.87 7.17 19.61
N ASP A 636 15.74 7.84 19.85
CA ASP A 636 15.57 8.82 20.93
C ASP A 636 14.84 8.15 22.10
N LEU A 637 15.53 8.00 23.24
CA LEU A 637 15.08 7.15 24.35
C LEU A 637 15.17 7.87 25.71
N PRO A 638 14.31 7.54 26.69
CA PRO A 638 14.18 8.34 27.90
C PRO A 638 15.43 8.41 28.76
N VAL A 639 15.94 9.61 29.01
CA VAL A 639 17.12 9.84 29.86
C VAL A 639 16.92 9.32 31.30
N GLY A 640 17.98 8.76 31.88
CA GLY A 640 18.00 8.25 33.26
C GLY A 640 18.06 6.73 33.38
N TYR A 641 17.89 6.00 32.28
CA TYR A 641 18.06 4.56 32.19
C TYR A 641 19.05 4.18 31.07
N LEU A 642 19.69 3.02 31.21
CA LEU A 642 20.39 2.38 30.09
C LEU A 642 19.39 1.43 29.42
N TRP A 643 18.95 1.81 28.23
CA TRP A 643 18.00 1.05 27.43
C TRP A 643 18.70 0.03 26.53
N ARG A 644 17.92 -0.94 26.07
CA ARG A 644 18.25 -1.83 24.96
C ARG A 644 16.98 -2.08 24.17
N VAL A 645 17.06 -2.01 22.84
CA VAL A 645 16.01 -2.47 21.94
C VAL A 645 16.36 -3.89 21.51
N ASP A 646 15.47 -4.84 21.76
CA ASP A 646 15.58 -6.23 21.32
C ASP A 646 14.65 -6.44 20.12
N TYR A 647 15.23 -6.59 18.92
CA TYR A 647 14.51 -6.96 17.70
C TYR A 647 14.36 -8.50 17.64
N GLU A 648 13.20 -8.99 18.06
CA GLU A 648 12.82 -10.41 17.93
C GLU A 648 12.15 -10.68 16.58
N SER A 649 11.99 -11.95 16.17
CA SER A 649 11.44 -12.29 14.84
C SER A 649 10.02 -11.78 14.58
N ASN A 650 9.28 -11.44 15.64
CA ASN A 650 7.87 -11.06 15.62
C ASN A 650 7.56 -9.90 16.58
N ALA A 651 8.58 -9.27 17.19
CA ALA A 651 8.36 -8.20 18.17
C ALA A 651 9.55 -7.25 18.28
N VAL A 652 9.30 -6.01 18.69
CA VAL A 652 10.32 -5.04 19.12
C VAL A 652 10.11 -4.76 20.61
N VAL A 653 11.08 -5.13 21.43
CA VAL A 653 10.98 -5.06 22.89
C VAL A 653 12.02 -4.08 23.46
N LEU A 654 11.56 -3.00 24.06
CA LEU A 654 12.41 -2.05 24.77
C LEU A 654 12.62 -2.52 26.21
N THR A 655 13.87 -2.70 26.65
CA THR A 655 14.21 -3.18 28.00
C THR A 655 15.04 -2.16 28.78
N ALA A 656 14.60 -1.81 30.00
CA ALA A 656 15.38 -1.01 30.94
C ALA A 656 16.47 -1.88 31.61
N THR A 657 17.72 -1.79 31.18
CA THR A 657 18.81 -2.68 31.63
C THR A 657 19.52 -2.21 32.91
N ALA A 658 19.58 -0.89 33.15
CA ALA A 658 20.09 -0.27 34.36
C ALA A 658 19.55 1.16 34.55
N VAL A 659 19.82 1.79 35.70
CA VAL A 659 19.70 3.24 35.90
C VAL A 659 21.04 3.87 35.54
N GLY A 660 21.06 4.92 34.71
CA GLY A 660 22.30 5.53 34.20
C GLY A 660 22.05 6.56 33.11
N LEU A 661 23.10 6.94 32.38
CA LEU A 661 23.01 7.72 31.13
C LEU A 661 23.84 7.01 30.06
N GLN A 662 23.32 6.94 28.83
CA GLN A 662 24.15 6.52 27.70
C GLN A 662 25.31 7.52 27.53
N GLY A 663 26.50 7.01 27.24
CA GLY A 663 27.73 7.80 27.22
C GLY A 663 28.42 8.07 28.57
N ASP A 664 27.80 7.79 29.73
CA ASP A 664 28.46 7.91 31.06
C ASP A 664 29.33 6.67 31.37
N TYR A 665 30.34 6.47 30.53
CA TYR A 665 31.28 5.34 30.57
C TYR A 665 32.16 5.29 31.83
N ASN A 666 32.28 6.39 32.58
CA ASN A 666 32.92 6.42 33.89
C ASN A 666 31.92 6.24 35.07
N GLY A 667 30.61 6.27 34.80
CA GLY A 667 29.54 5.98 35.76
C GLY A 667 29.41 7.01 36.88
N ASN A 668 29.66 8.29 36.61
CA ASN A 668 29.62 9.35 37.63
C ASN A 668 28.28 10.10 37.71
N GLY A 669 27.38 9.86 36.75
CA GLY A 669 26.10 10.55 36.59
C GLY A 669 26.15 11.80 35.70
N VAL A 670 27.24 12.03 34.96
CA VAL A 670 27.42 13.13 34.00
C VAL A 670 28.25 12.64 32.81
N VAL A 671 27.73 12.84 31.60
CA VAL A 671 28.43 12.55 30.35
C VAL A 671 29.34 13.73 30.02
N ASP A 672 30.66 13.60 30.25
CA ASP A 672 31.62 14.67 29.98
C ASP A 672 32.90 14.20 29.26
N ALA A 673 33.94 15.05 29.26
CA ALA A 673 35.21 14.77 28.60
C ALA A 673 36.02 13.64 29.26
N ALA A 674 35.65 13.19 30.45
CA ALA A 674 36.19 12.00 31.10
C ALA A 674 35.76 10.72 30.36
N ASP A 675 34.51 10.61 29.95
CA ASP A 675 33.95 9.42 29.30
C ASP A 675 34.60 9.13 27.94
N PHE A 676 34.86 10.19 27.17
CA PHE A 676 35.69 10.12 25.96
C PHE A 676 37.05 9.45 26.21
N THR A 677 37.64 9.61 27.41
CA THR A 677 38.90 8.93 27.75
C THR A 677 38.68 7.45 28.09
N VAL A 678 37.56 7.07 28.71
CA VAL A 678 37.21 5.66 28.95
C VAL A 678 36.99 4.94 27.61
N TRP A 679 36.21 5.54 26.70
CA TRP A 679 36.06 5.04 25.34
C TRP A 679 37.40 4.96 24.60
N ARG A 680 38.19 6.04 24.61
CA ARG A 680 39.47 6.08 23.88
C ARG A 680 40.49 5.06 24.39
N ASP A 681 40.49 4.75 25.68
CA ASP A 681 41.36 3.75 26.30
C ASP A 681 40.84 2.30 26.16
N SER A 682 39.58 2.11 25.74
CA SER A 682 38.95 0.78 25.54
C SER A 682 38.62 0.43 24.09
N LEU A 683 38.66 1.39 23.17
CA LEU A 683 38.42 1.23 21.73
C LEU A 683 39.14 0.00 21.12
N GLY A 684 38.36 -0.87 20.48
CA GLY A 684 38.78 -2.15 19.92
C GLY A 684 38.77 -3.32 20.92
N SER A 685 38.23 -3.14 22.12
CA SER A 685 38.10 -4.21 23.12
C SER A 685 36.76 -4.95 23.02
N THR A 686 36.82 -6.27 23.02
CA THR A 686 35.67 -7.18 23.13
C THR A 686 35.61 -7.87 24.51
N THR A 687 36.21 -7.24 25.53
CA THR A 687 36.34 -7.80 26.89
C THR A 687 36.27 -6.78 28.03
N ASN A 688 36.54 -5.50 27.73
CA ASN A 688 36.34 -4.38 28.63
C ASN A 688 35.27 -3.48 28.02
N LEU A 689 34.02 -3.86 28.23
CA LEU A 689 32.82 -3.26 27.65
C LEU A 689 32.32 -2.08 28.51
N ALA A 690 33.25 -1.30 29.05
CA ALA A 690 32.95 -0.15 29.92
C ALA A 690 32.52 1.09 29.13
N ALA A 691 32.79 1.09 27.83
CA ALA A 691 32.35 2.12 26.88
C ALA A 691 31.66 1.50 25.64
N ASP A 692 31.07 0.32 25.84
CA ASP A 692 30.15 -0.38 24.93
C ASP A 692 28.76 0.22 25.23
N GLY A 693 28.44 1.31 24.55
CA GLY A 693 27.25 2.14 24.72
C GLY A 693 26.16 1.86 23.70
N ASP A 694 26.50 1.23 22.58
CA ASP A 694 25.53 0.62 21.65
C ASP A 694 25.10 -0.80 22.07
N LEU A 695 25.80 -1.42 23.03
CA LEU A 695 25.59 -2.78 23.54
C LEU A 695 25.87 -3.89 22.51
N SER A 696 26.67 -3.60 21.48
CA SER A 696 27.10 -4.54 20.43
C SER A 696 28.02 -5.67 20.92
N GLY A 697 28.58 -5.55 22.13
CA GLY A 697 29.51 -6.54 22.71
C GLY A 697 30.98 -6.26 22.38
N GLY A 698 31.28 -5.05 21.92
CA GLY A 698 32.62 -4.52 21.69
C GLY A 698 32.64 -3.00 21.84
N VAL A 699 33.84 -2.40 21.94
CA VAL A 699 33.98 -0.94 21.91
C VAL A 699 34.44 -0.49 20.52
N GLY A 700 33.56 0.14 19.75
CA GLY A 700 33.74 0.55 18.35
C GLY A 700 33.89 2.08 18.16
N PRO A 701 34.09 2.54 16.91
CA PRO A 701 33.83 3.95 16.53
C PRO A 701 32.40 4.43 16.83
N GLU A 702 31.43 3.52 16.86
CA GLU A 702 30.00 3.77 16.96
C GLU A 702 29.63 4.32 18.36
N ASP A 703 30.24 3.77 19.43
CA ASP A 703 30.14 4.28 20.80
C ASP A 703 30.55 5.76 20.96
N TRP A 704 31.46 6.25 20.11
CA TRP A 704 31.83 7.66 20.17
C TRP A 704 30.66 8.58 19.79
N GLN A 705 29.78 8.12 18.90
CA GLN A 705 28.56 8.83 18.51
C GLN A 705 27.59 8.87 19.70
N VAL A 706 27.35 7.71 20.34
CA VAL A 706 26.53 7.59 21.57
C VAL A 706 27.00 8.56 22.68
N TRP A 707 28.31 8.69 22.89
CA TRP A 707 28.89 9.68 23.81
C TRP A 707 28.73 11.13 23.34
N ALA A 708 28.91 11.39 22.04
CA ALA A 708 28.85 12.74 21.48
C ALA A 708 27.44 13.34 21.56
N ASP A 709 26.42 12.53 21.26
CA ASP A 709 25.02 12.96 21.26
C ASP A 709 24.47 13.17 22.69
N ASN A 710 24.99 12.40 23.66
CA ASN A 710 24.67 12.57 25.07
C ASN A 710 25.53 13.61 25.81
N PHE A 711 26.49 14.27 25.15
CA PHE A 711 27.48 15.10 25.84
C PHE A 711 26.87 16.29 26.61
N GLY A 712 27.06 16.31 27.92
CA GLY A 712 26.51 17.31 28.83
C GLY A 712 25.22 16.86 29.56
N ASN A 713 24.66 15.70 29.23
CA ASN A 713 23.58 15.10 30.00
C ASN A 713 24.05 14.75 31.42
N SER A 714 23.17 14.93 32.40
CA SER A 714 23.47 14.63 33.81
C SER A 714 22.25 14.14 34.58
N LEU A 715 22.46 13.15 35.45
CA LEU A 715 21.41 12.60 36.29
C LEU A 715 20.95 13.65 37.32
N PRO A 716 19.64 13.76 37.62
CA PRO A 716 19.15 14.57 38.72
C PRO A 716 19.86 14.20 40.02
N ALA A 717 20.65 15.14 40.56
CA ALA A 717 21.54 14.88 41.69
C ALA A 717 20.73 14.35 42.89
N THR A 718 20.89 13.05 43.18
CA THR A 718 20.11 12.39 44.24
C THR A 718 20.34 13.12 45.56
N ALA A 719 19.26 13.69 46.11
CA ALA A 719 19.30 14.41 47.37
C ALA A 719 19.45 13.41 48.52
N ALA A 720 20.68 12.92 48.71
CA ALA A 720 21.03 11.93 49.71
C ALA A 720 20.49 12.36 51.07
N GLY A 721 19.51 11.61 51.57
CA GLY A 721 18.69 12.01 52.72
C GLY A 721 19.51 12.11 54.00
N VAL A 722 20.10 13.29 54.25
CA VAL A 722 20.82 13.61 55.48
C VAL A 722 19.84 13.43 56.64
N PRO A 723 20.08 12.49 57.59
CA PRO A 723 19.12 12.22 58.65
C PRO A 723 18.88 13.48 59.50
N GLU A 724 17.64 13.96 59.53
CA GLU A 724 17.33 15.22 60.21
C GLU A 724 17.75 15.17 61.70
N PRO A 725 18.38 16.24 62.24
CA PRO A 725 18.84 16.27 63.63
C PRO A 725 17.77 15.99 64.71
N GLY A 726 16.48 16.09 64.35
CA GLY A 726 15.35 15.78 65.23
C GLY A 726 15.36 14.37 65.82
N ALA A 727 15.86 13.36 65.09
CA ALA A 727 15.93 11.98 65.57
C ALA A 727 16.83 11.83 66.82
N ILE A 728 17.97 12.53 66.85
CA ILE A 728 18.92 12.52 67.97
C ILE A 728 18.36 13.30 69.16
N ALA A 729 17.66 14.42 68.91
CA ALA A 729 17.00 15.20 69.94
C ALA A 729 15.88 14.41 70.66
N ALA A 730 15.09 13.63 69.93
CA ALA A 730 14.03 12.79 70.49
C ALA A 730 14.59 11.70 71.44
N ILE A 731 15.69 11.04 71.06
CA ILE A 731 16.34 10.01 71.87
C ILE A 731 16.91 10.60 73.18
N LEU A 732 17.54 11.78 73.11
CA LEU A 732 18.08 12.46 74.30
C LEU A 732 16.98 12.92 75.27
N LEU A 733 15.81 13.35 74.77
CA LEU A 733 14.67 13.70 75.61
C LEU A 733 14.06 12.47 76.30
N GLY A 734 13.95 11.34 75.59
CA GLY A 734 13.37 10.09 76.12
C GLY A 734 14.07 9.59 77.39
N ILE A 735 15.42 9.62 77.40
CA ILE A 735 16.25 9.08 78.50
C ILE A 735 16.01 9.80 79.84
N THR A 736 15.58 11.07 79.84
CA THR A 736 15.38 11.84 81.08
C THR A 736 14.11 11.47 81.86
N SER A 737 13.12 10.85 81.21
CA SER A 737 11.78 10.62 81.76
C SER A 737 11.64 9.38 82.66
N VAL A 738 12.53 8.39 82.51
CA VAL A 738 12.42 7.07 83.17
C VAL A 738 12.72 7.14 84.69
N SER A 739 13.50 8.12 85.14
CA SER A 739 13.97 8.23 86.54
C SER A 739 12.91 8.72 87.54
N GLY A 740 11.72 9.13 87.11
CA GLY A 740 10.75 9.84 87.96
C GLY A 740 9.74 8.99 88.74
N VAL A 741 9.39 7.78 88.28
CA VAL A 741 8.10 7.16 88.64
C VAL A 741 8.15 6.25 89.89
N ILE A 742 9.31 5.73 90.28
CA ILE A 742 9.41 4.71 91.35
C ILE A 742 9.54 5.33 92.76
N ARG A 743 8.56 6.14 93.21
CA ARG A 743 8.43 6.51 94.64
C ARG A 743 7.05 7.02 95.10
N ARG A 744 6.09 6.10 95.34
CA ARG A 744 5.22 5.99 96.56
C ARG A 744 3.89 5.24 96.28
N ARG A 745 3.72 4.04 96.85
CA ARG A 745 2.41 3.46 97.21
C ARG A 745 2.47 2.70 98.54
N ARG A 746 1.83 3.28 99.57
CA ARG A 746 1.41 2.81 100.90
C ARG A 746 0.47 3.92 101.41
N GLN A 747 -0.70 3.70 102.02
CA GLN A 747 -1.41 2.53 102.57
C GLN A 747 -2.90 2.59 102.13
N ALA A 748 -3.55 1.47 101.84
CA ALA A 748 -4.43 0.68 102.73
C ALA A 748 -5.70 1.40 103.22
N VAL A 749 -6.87 0.93 102.78
CA VAL A 749 -7.77 0.08 103.60
C VAL A 749 -7.96 -1.23 102.84
#